data_AF-A0A3P3R7L6-F1
#
_entry.id   AF-A0A3P3R7L6-F1
#
_cell.length_a   1.000
_cell.length_b   1.000
_cell.length_c   1.000
_cell.angle_alpha   90.00
_cell.angle_beta   90.00
_cell.angle_gamma   90.00
#
_symmetry.space_group_name_H-M   'P 1'
#
loop_
_entity.id
_entity.type
_entity.pdbx_description
1 polymer ?
#
loop_
_entity_poly.entity_id
_entity_poly.type
_entity_poly.pdbx_seq_one_letter_code
_entity_poly.pdbx_strand_id
1 'polypeptide(L)'
;MSLLVFLLVATILPVSVVALSPADTSTINSTEKIESTPLARNNSTIQQENPDAIQSNGDLSSLQKWLASRLSSRLTGSTIKLEKGQYEKAHSVLGNRYDDLLSKYVDVSENTDGTHDDKLAKTLKNTQQSQRTYVSKAQRYRKLHDRYQRAKQHGNDKRARRIAHELDRLAKGINRSSGNVTTDYNQLSDSTNVSTVSEKRRIQNITRNISQQQASVREKEFDHTNLTVSLDSHEASFLDPIQLTGRLTDENGTGIENQSIRLQLGGNRSKRVSNRTDESGNFTLTARPSVLTLGSHALRIEYAPQNSSIYLGSNTTVSVNISQDSGTISISDRTKWTRYNHTTSVSGHVRAEGIVARDVPVAVYIGDERLGTTRTAPNGSFSVAPPLPANVSAGKHQLHIAFPFSNRALTAKNATAPITVAATPTELTLTETTGGTQNASLSGRLRTRDGTSLPNQPIFFFANGTKVASAQTDKNGTYRVSFDNPSRAVSEDGKMTLVARFNGHKKSVKSARASTVITVDVHDTGLLSQKLRKWLLGIGAITLTMLGGFFLWRSNTRGGNDTDEYTQASTDGVVTTVSDESVDALSSPTAPIFLDRARSALDAGEFETAIKMGYAATRDRFGGVVPETASTHWEFYNACREAKLTDETLATIGDVTELYEKAAFAAEQVSGGTATTAIGAVSSLVDDEQEPD
;
A
#
# COMPACT_ATOMS: atom_id res chain seq x y z
N MET A 1 -39.71 -35.93 42.43
CA MET A 1 -39.78 -36.54 43.78
C MET A 1 -38.54 -36.12 44.55
N SER A 2 -38.68 -35.86 45.86
CA SER A 2 -37.71 -36.05 46.96
C SER A 2 -36.23 -35.60 46.81
N LEU A 3 -35.58 -34.91 47.77
CA LEU A 3 -36.03 -34.25 49.02
C LEU A 3 -34.87 -33.37 49.60
N LEU A 4 -35.16 -32.46 50.56
CA LEU A 4 -34.27 -31.71 51.49
C LEU A 4 -32.86 -31.23 51.01
N VAL A 5 -32.46 -29.95 51.02
CA VAL A 5 -32.44 -28.93 52.10
C VAL A 5 -31.49 -29.26 53.27
N PHE A 6 -30.47 -28.41 53.45
CA PHE A 6 -29.96 -28.00 54.77
C PHE A 6 -29.50 -26.53 54.72
N LEU A 7 -29.49 -25.87 55.89
CA LEU A 7 -29.25 -24.43 56.06
C LEU A 7 -28.33 -24.20 57.25
N LEU A 8 -27.39 -23.25 57.16
CA LEU A 8 -26.57 -22.79 58.28
C LEU A 8 -26.25 -21.29 58.17
N VAL A 9 -25.94 -20.66 59.31
CA VAL A 9 -25.86 -19.21 59.51
C VAL A 9 -24.41 -18.73 59.70
N ALA A 10 -24.18 -17.44 59.48
CA ALA A 10 -22.85 -16.80 59.49
C ALA A 10 -22.29 -16.50 60.89
N THR A 11 -20.98 -16.23 60.94
CA THR A 11 -20.28 -15.49 62.02
C THR A 11 -19.21 -14.57 61.44
N ILE A 12 -18.80 -13.55 62.22
CA ILE A 12 -17.89 -12.46 61.84
C ILE A 12 -16.60 -12.58 62.66
N LEU A 13 -15.45 -12.13 62.12
CA LEU A 13 -14.19 -11.98 62.86
C LEU A 13 -13.57 -10.57 62.64
N PRO A 14 -12.73 -10.07 63.57
CA PRO A 14 -12.63 -8.63 63.82
C PRO A 14 -11.37 -7.93 63.26
N VAL A 15 -11.38 -6.60 63.36
CA VAL A 15 -10.23 -5.70 63.18
C VAL A 15 -9.36 -5.71 64.45
N SER A 16 -8.06 -5.51 64.31
CA SER A 16 -7.13 -5.21 65.42
C SER A 16 -6.39 -3.90 65.18
N VAL A 17 -6.33 -3.05 66.21
CA VAL A 17 -5.57 -1.79 66.26
C VAL A 17 -4.69 -1.83 67.51
N VAL A 18 -3.45 -1.34 67.40
CA VAL A 18 -2.49 -1.21 68.52
C VAL A 18 -1.83 0.16 68.43
N ALA A 19 -1.53 0.80 69.56
CA ALA A 19 -1.01 2.16 69.62
C ALA A 19 -0.01 2.41 70.78
N LEU A 20 0.99 3.26 70.49
CA LEU A 20 1.71 4.18 71.38
C LEU A 20 2.55 3.65 72.58
N SER A 21 3.88 3.72 72.42
CA SER A 21 4.84 4.50 73.26
C SER A 21 5.07 4.12 74.76
N PRO A 22 6.11 4.66 75.47
CA PRO A 22 7.10 5.69 75.10
C PRO A 22 8.61 5.39 75.39
N ALA A 23 9.45 6.37 75.04
CA ALA A 23 10.73 6.88 75.63
C ALA A 23 11.21 6.36 77.02
N ASP A 24 12.47 6.51 77.47
CA ASP A 24 13.80 6.91 76.91
C ASP A 24 14.86 6.67 78.02
N THR A 25 16.17 6.48 77.70
CA THR A 25 17.33 7.00 78.51
C THR A 25 18.72 6.70 77.90
N SER A 26 19.68 7.62 78.10
CA SER A 26 21.14 7.48 77.85
C SER A 26 21.92 7.43 79.21
N THR A 27 23.25 7.46 79.38
CA THR A 27 24.46 7.90 78.63
C THR A 27 25.70 7.27 79.38
N ILE A 28 27.01 7.35 79.09
CA ILE A 28 27.95 8.00 78.13
C ILE A 28 29.16 7.01 77.96
N ASN A 29 29.94 6.97 76.86
CA ASN A 29 31.23 7.66 76.62
C ASN A 29 31.83 7.10 75.31
N SER A 30 32.52 7.82 74.40
CA SER A 30 33.65 8.76 74.52
C SER A 30 35.00 8.05 74.79
N THR A 31 36.10 8.30 74.07
CA THR A 31 36.43 9.46 73.20
C THR A 31 37.38 9.13 72.02
N GLU A 32 37.49 10.09 71.06
CA GLU A 32 38.59 10.35 70.08
C GLU A 32 38.40 9.80 68.64
N LYS A 33 38.90 10.42 67.54
CA LYS A 33 39.48 11.77 67.20
C LYS A 33 39.71 11.79 65.65
N ILE A 34 39.46 12.82 64.82
CA ILE A 34 38.98 14.22 64.98
C ILE A 34 38.10 14.68 63.77
N GLU A 35 38.07 16.00 63.52
CA GLU A 35 37.42 16.83 62.47
C GLU A 35 37.62 16.38 60.99
N SER A 36 36.73 16.68 60.05
CA SER A 36 36.26 18.05 59.72
C SER A 36 34.92 18.15 58.96
N THR A 37 34.22 19.27 59.11
CA THR A 37 32.88 19.57 58.55
C THR A 37 32.97 20.19 57.14
N PRO A 38 31.95 20.02 56.26
CA PRO A 38 30.99 21.13 56.13
C PRO A 38 29.53 20.77 55.73
N LEU A 39 28.60 21.58 56.26
CA LEU A 39 27.34 22.06 55.67
C LEU A 39 26.19 21.08 55.31
N ALA A 40 24.97 21.63 55.35
CA ALA A 40 23.71 20.91 55.18
C ALA A 40 23.30 20.74 53.70
N ARG A 41 22.41 19.77 53.44
CA ARG A 41 21.70 19.61 52.16
C ARG A 41 20.21 19.91 52.34
N ASN A 42 19.68 20.84 51.56
CA ASN A 42 18.26 21.13 51.50
C ASN A 42 17.48 19.97 50.86
N ASN A 43 16.24 19.76 51.31
CA ASN A 43 15.27 18.89 50.64
C ASN A 43 14.23 19.75 49.93
N SER A 44 14.34 19.87 48.61
CA SER A 44 13.40 20.61 47.76
C SER A 44 12.93 19.73 46.60
N THR A 45 11.67 19.29 46.65
CA THR A 45 11.04 18.61 45.52
C THR A 45 10.70 19.65 44.46
N ILE A 46 11.56 19.81 43.46
CA ILE A 46 11.35 20.74 42.34
C ILE A 46 10.13 20.26 41.54
N GLN A 47 9.08 21.09 41.46
CA GLN A 47 7.86 20.81 40.69
C GLN A 47 7.76 21.59 39.37
N GLN A 48 8.50 22.70 39.26
CA GLN A 48 8.72 23.45 38.02
C GLN A 48 10.14 24.03 38.06
N GLU A 49 10.80 24.07 36.91
CA GLU A 49 12.18 24.53 36.72
C GLU A 49 12.22 25.36 35.42
N ASN A 50 13.13 26.33 35.31
CA ASN A 50 13.13 27.27 34.19
C ASN A 50 13.61 26.58 32.89
N PRO A 51 12.88 26.61 31.76
CA PRO A 51 13.28 25.91 30.54
C PRO A 51 14.71 26.22 30.08
N ASP A 52 15.10 27.50 30.09
CA ASP A 52 16.42 27.96 29.64
C ASP A 52 17.58 27.55 30.58
N ALA A 53 17.27 27.03 31.77
CA ALA A 53 18.26 26.56 32.74
C ALA A 53 18.57 25.06 32.62
N ILE A 54 17.78 24.29 31.86
CA ILE A 54 17.98 22.85 31.68
C ILE A 54 18.88 22.60 30.47
N GLN A 55 20.19 22.48 30.70
CA GLN A 55 21.16 22.06 29.68
C GLN A 55 21.40 20.54 29.64
N SER A 56 20.67 19.74 30.42
CA SER A 56 20.63 18.30 30.18
C SER A 56 19.64 18.00 29.05
N ASN A 57 20.04 17.11 28.13
CA ASN A 57 19.03 16.28 27.46
C ASN A 57 18.25 15.57 28.57
N GLY A 58 16.97 15.89 28.71
CA GLY A 58 16.08 15.17 29.63
C GLY A 58 16.11 13.68 29.32
N ASP A 59 15.84 12.83 30.31
CA ASP A 59 15.89 11.37 30.13
C ASP A 59 14.76 10.88 29.20
N LEU A 60 15.02 10.99 27.89
CA LEU A 60 14.13 10.58 26.81
C LEU A 60 13.81 9.09 26.93
N SER A 61 14.76 8.25 27.35
CA SER A 61 14.54 6.83 27.61
C SER A 61 13.55 6.59 28.75
N SER A 62 13.52 7.41 29.80
CA SER A 62 12.49 7.34 30.85
C SER A 62 11.14 7.89 30.40
N LEU A 63 11.11 8.97 29.62
CA LEU A 63 9.88 9.50 29.01
C LEU A 63 9.24 8.48 28.05
N GLN A 64 10.06 7.85 27.20
CA GLN A 64 9.72 6.76 26.29
C GLN A 64 9.13 5.56 27.03
N LYS A 65 9.78 5.10 28.12
CA LYS A 65 9.25 4.03 28.99
C LYS A 65 7.92 4.40 29.63
N TRP A 66 7.76 5.66 30.08
CA TRP A 66 6.49 6.17 30.62
C TRP A 66 5.37 6.18 29.57
N LEU A 67 5.66 6.63 28.34
CA LEU A 67 4.73 6.63 27.21
C LEU A 67 4.31 5.20 26.82
N ALA A 68 5.26 4.27 26.66
CA ALA A 68 4.99 2.86 26.36
C ALA A 68 4.15 2.19 27.46
N SER A 69 4.43 2.48 28.73
CA SER A 69 3.62 2.03 29.87
C SER A 69 2.19 2.62 29.82
N ARG A 70 2.06 3.90 29.45
CA ARG A 70 0.75 4.57 29.34
C ARG A 70 -0.10 4.05 28.19
N LEU A 71 0.51 3.72 27.06
CA LEU A 71 -0.13 3.06 25.92
C LEU A 71 -0.56 1.63 26.29
N SER A 72 0.33 0.84 26.89
CA SER A 72 0.03 -0.51 27.39
C SER A 72 -1.13 -0.51 28.39
N SER A 73 -1.15 0.45 29.32
CA SER A 73 -2.23 0.66 30.29
C SER A 73 -3.59 0.93 29.61
N ARG A 74 -3.62 1.59 28.45
CA ARG A 74 -4.84 1.76 27.64
C ARG A 74 -5.28 0.47 26.95
N LEU A 75 -4.36 -0.33 26.40
CA LEU A 75 -4.68 -1.65 25.84
C LEU A 75 -5.35 -2.55 26.91
N THR A 76 -4.75 -2.64 28.11
CA THR A 76 -5.33 -3.28 29.30
C THR A 76 -6.70 -2.69 29.66
N GLY A 77 -6.81 -1.37 29.77
CA GLY A 77 -8.06 -0.67 30.10
C GLY A 77 -9.19 -0.99 29.12
N SER A 78 -8.89 -1.10 27.82
CA SER A 78 -9.85 -1.48 26.79
C SER A 78 -10.30 -2.94 26.92
N THR A 79 -9.42 -3.91 27.21
CA THR A 79 -9.86 -5.31 27.45
C THR A 79 -10.75 -5.44 28.68
N ILE A 80 -10.49 -4.68 29.75
CA ILE A 80 -11.33 -4.64 30.96
C ILE A 80 -12.72 -4.04 30.66
N LYS A 81 -12.80 -2.99 29.84
CA LYS A 81 -14.08 -2.44 29.38
C LYS A 81 -14.84 -3.42 28.50
N LEU A 82 -14.13 -4.14 27.64
CA LEU A 82 -14.70 -5.10 26.69
C LEU A 82 -15.29 -6.34 27.36
N GLU A 83 -14.59 -6.90 28.36
CA GLU A 83 -15.10 -7.98 29.22
C GLU A 83 -16.42 -7.57 29.89
N LYS A 84 -16.45 -6.35 30.47
CA LYS A 84 -17.65 -5.74 31.08
C LYS A 84 -18.73 -5.32 30.07
N GLY A 85 -18.57 -5.66 28.79
CA GLY A 85 -19.54 -5.34 27.72
C GLY A 85 -19.65 -3.87 27.36
N GLN A 86 -18.74 -3.01 27.85
CA GLN A 86 -18.76 -1.56 27.64
C GLN A 86 -18.03 -1.21 26.33
N TYR A 87 -18.52 -1.75 25.20
CA TYR A 87 -17.85 -1.68 23.88
C TYR A 87 -17.48 -0.27 23.44
N GLU A 88 -18.40 0.67 23.55
CA GLU A 88 -18.21 2.08 23.19
C GLU A 88 -17.08 2.70 24.04
N LYS A 89 -16.98 2.31 25.32
CA LYS A 89 -15.90 2.72 26.24
C LYS A 89 -14.59 1.98 25.96
N ALA A 90 -14.64 0.73 25.50
CA ALA A 90 -13.47 -0.05 25.08
C ALA A 90 -12.84 0.53 23.80
N HIS A 91 -13.67 1.02 22.86
CA HIS A 91 -13.20 1.73 21.66
C HIS A 91 -12.64 3.12 22.02
N SER A 92 -13.36 3.90 22.84
CA SER A 92 -12.92 5.25 23.28
C SER A 92 -11.58 5.26 24.03
N VAL A 93 -11.21 4.18 24.73
CA VAL A 93 -9.89 4.03 25.36
C VAL A 93 -8.76 3.85 24.32
N LEU A 94 -9.07 3.54 23.06
CA LEU A 94 -8.12 3.33 21.95
C LEU A 94 -8.34 4.29 20.75
N GLY A 95 -9.18 5.32 20.88
CA GLY A 95 -9.20 6.45 19.95
C GLY A 95 -8.34 7.61 20.45
N ASN A 96 -8.39 8.75 19.74
CA ASN A 96 -7.57 9.98 19.83
C ASN A 96 -6.51 10.01 20.94
N ARG A 97 -6.89 10.01 22.22
CA ARG A 97 -5.95 10.05 23.36
C ARG A 97 -5.09 8.78 23.55
N TYR A 98 -5.20 7.77 22.69
CA TYR A 98 -4.18 6.73 22.48
C TYR A 98 -3.22 7.18 21.37
N ASP A 99 -3.77 7.63 20.24
CA ASP A 99 -3.04 8.14 19.08
C ASP A 99 -2.13 9.33 19.47
N ASP A 100 -2.63 10.30 20.25
CA ASP A 100 -1.85 11.43 20.84
C ASP A 100 -0.63 10.96 21.64
N LEU A 101 -0.71 9.80 22.29
CA LEU A 101 0.36 9.21 23.10
C LEU A 101 1.29 8.34 22.25
N LEU A 102 0.80 7.82 21.13
CA LEU A 102 1.56 7.02 20.18
C LEU A 102 2.41 7.91 19.28
N SER A 103 1.88 9.04 18.78
CA SER A 103 2.69 10.06 18.11
C SER A 103 3.80 10.53 19.02
N LYS A 104 3.48 10.95 20.25
CA LYS A 104 4.50 11.35 21.24
C LYS A 104 5.51 10.25 21.59
N TYR A 105 5.14 8.98 21.46
CA TYR A 105 6.09 7.87 21.59
C TYR A 105 7.02 7.79 20.36
N VAL A 106 6.48 7.94 19.15
CA VAL A 106 7.26 8.02 17.89
C VAL A 106 8.21 9.21 17.93
N ASP A 107 7.71 10.42 18.21
CA ASP A 107 8.48 11.67 18.29
C ASP A 107 9.68 11.54 19.26
N VAL A 108 9.47 10.87 20.40
CA VAL A 108 10.54 10.61 21.37
C VAL A 108 11.49 9.49 20.91
N SER A 109 10.98 8.43 20.27
CA SER A 109 11.81 7.34 19.75
C SER A 109 12.70 7.73 18.57
N GLU A 110 12.26 8.67 17.72
CA GLU A 110 13.11 9.25 16.66
C GLU A 110 14.32 10.02 17.23
N ASN A 111 14.25 10.41 18.51
CA ASN A 111 15.32 11.08 19.25
C ASN A 111 16.09 10.14 20.21
N THR A 112 15.93 8.81 20.07
CA THR A 112 16.70 7.80 20.83
C THR A 112 17.20 6.70 19.90
N ASP A 113 18.52 6.54 19.76
CA ASP A 113 19.14 5.61 18.80
C ASP A 113 18.79 4.12 19.04
N GLY A 114 17.66 3.65 18.49
CA GLY A 114 17.16 2.31 18.74
C GLY A 114 16.20 1.77 17.67
N THR A 115 16.68 0.89 16.79
CA THR A 115 15.83 0.13 15.83
C THR A 115 14.84 -0.84 16.51
N HIS A 116 14.99 -1.06 17.82
CA HIS A 116 14.01 -1.74 18.67
C HIS A 116 12.74 -0.90 18.90
N ASP A 117 12.86 0.43 18.89
CA ASP A 117 11.82 1.34 19.32
C ASP A 117 10.87 1.70 18.17
N ASP A 118 11.37 1.84 16.94
CA ASP A 118 10.57 1.82 15.70
C ASP A 118 9.63 0.60 15.66
N LYS A 119 10.20 -0.57 16.01
CA LYS A 119 9.51 -1.85 16.03
C LYS A 119 8.46 -1.87 17.14
N LEU A 120 8.76 -1.34 18.32
CA LEU A 120 7.81 -1.22 19.42
C LEU A 120 6.67 -0.23 19.11
N ALA A 121 6.95 0.93 18.50
CA ALA A 121 5.93 1.87 18.02
C ALA A 121 4.97 1.18 17.03
N LYS A 122 5.53 0.44 16.07
CA LYS A 122 4.76 -0.34 15.08
C LYS A 122 3.93 -1.45 15.73
N THR A 123 4.47 -2.17 16.71
CA THR A 123 3.73 -3.18 17.50
C THR A 123 2.61 -2.55 18.33
N LEU A 124 2.82 -1.39 18.95
CA LEU A 124 1.80 -0.65 19.70
C LEU A 124 0.65 -0.16 18.79
N LYS A 125 0.97 0.29 17.57
CA LYS A 125 -0.01 0.66 16.53
C LYS A 125 -0.83 -0.54 16.05
N ASN A 126 -0.15 -1.64 15.70
CA ASN A 126 -0.80 -2.88 15.25
C ASN A 126 -1.74 -3.44 16.33
N THR A 127 -1.28 -3.52 17.59
CA THR A 127 -2.07 -4.04 18.71
C THR A 127 -3.35 -3.21 18.91
N GLN A 128 -3.25 -1.87 18.86
CA GLN A 128 -4.39 -0.96 18.94
C GLN A 128 -5.38 -1.18 17.79
N GLN A 129 -4.92 -1.26 16.54
CA GLN A 129 -5.78 -1.46 15.36
C GLN A 129 -6.48 -2.82 15.38
N SER A 130 -5.76 -3.90 15.67
CA SER A 130 -6.31 -5.24 15.88
C SER A 130 -7.34 -5.27 17.02
N GLN A 131 -7.06 -4.59 18.13
CA GLN A 131 -7.96 -4.53 19.29
C GLN A 131 -9.22 -3.70 19.00
N ARG A 132 -9.12 -2.52 18.38
CA ARG A 132 -10.29 -1.75 17.88
C ARG A 132 -11.14 -2.62 16.94
N THR A 133 -10.50 -3.34 16.02
CA THR A 133 -11.16 -4.25 15.09
C THR A 133 -11.90 -5.41 15.81
N TYR A 134 -11.28 -6.02 16.82
CA TYR A 134 -11.90 -7.07 17.63
C TYR A 134 -13.08 -6.54 18.46
N VAL A 135 -12.92 -5.39 19.12
CA VAL A 135 -13.97 -4.68 19.88
C VAL A 135 -15.21 -4.45 19.00
N SER A 136 -15.03 -3.85 17.83
CA SER A 136 -16.14 -3.52 16.91
C SER A 136 -16.85 -4.75 16.35
N LYS A 137 -16.11 -5.83 16.02
CA LYS A 137 -16.71 -7.10 15.58
C LYS A 137 -17.53 -7.74 16.70
N ALA A 138 -17.00 -7.80 17.93
CA ALA A 138 -17.70 -8.37 19.09
C ALA A 138 -18.93 -7.53 19.51
N GLN A 139 -18.86 -6.20 19.37
CA GLN A 139 -20.00 -5.28 19.57
C GLN A 139 -21.11 -5.55 18.55
N ARG A 140 -20.76 -5.65 17.25
CA ARG A 140 -21.69 -6.00 16.17
C ARG A 140 -22.34 -7.35 16.45
N TYR A 141 -21.58 -8.35 16.92
CA TYR A 141 -22.11 -9.68 17.21
C TYR A 141 -23.20 -9.65 18.29
N ARG A 142 -23.00 -8.98 19.43
CA ARG A 142 -24.08 -8.83 20.43
C ARG A 142 -25.29 -8.06 19.86
N LYS A 143 -25.07 -6.87 19.28
CA LYS A 143 -26.13 -6.04 18.68
C LYS A 143 -26.92 -6.77 17.57
N LEU A 144 -26.34 -7.78 16.94
CA LEU A 144 -26.95 -8.62 15.92
C LEU A 144 -27.65 -9.85 16.53
N HIS A 145 -27.08 -10.47 17.57
CA HIS A 145 -27.72 -11.55 18.33
C HIS A 145 -29.02 -11.10 19.01
N ASP A 146 -29.04 -9.88 19.57
CA ASP A 146 -30.25 -9.30 20.14
C ASP A 146 -31.36 -9.13 19.08
N ARG A 147 -30.99 -8.91 17.80
CA ARG A 147 -31.94 -8.84 16.67
C ARG A 147 -32.43 -10.23 16.27
N TYR A 148 -31.57 -11.24 16.35
CA TYR A 148 -31.93 -12.65 16.16
C TYR A 148 -32.94 -13.12 17.22
N GLN A 149 -32.67 -12.88 18.50
CA GLN A 149 -33.59 -13.27 19.59
C GLN A 149 -34.97 -12.62 19.44
N ARG A 150 -35.04 -11.32 19.12
CA ARG A 150 -36.30 -10.63 18.81
C ARG A 150 -36.99 -11.21 17.57
N ALA A 151 -36.24 -11.58 16.52
CA ALA A 151 -36.83 -12.23 15.35
C ALA A 151 -37.49 -13.59 15.70
N LYS A 152 -36.88 -14.39 16.59
CA LYS A 152 -37.49 -15.63 17.10
C LYS A 152 -38.70 -15.36 18.00
N GLN A 153 -38.62 -14.38 18.91
CA GLN A 153 -39.75 -13.97 19.77
C GLN A 153 -40.98 -13.51 18.97
N HIS A 154 -40.78 -12.95 17.78
CA HIS A 154 -41.86 -12.55 16.86
C HIS A 154 -42.16 -13.61 15.77
N GLY A 155 -41.74 -14.87 15.93
CA GLY A 155 -42.03 -15.96 14.99
C GLY A 155 -41.50 -15.78 13.58
N ASN A 156 -40.51 -14.89 13.37
CA ASN A 156 -40.03 -14.50 12.05
C ASN A 156 -38.78 -15.30 11.65
N ASP A 157 -38.92 -16.61 11.50
CA ASP A 157 -37.79 -17.53 11.28
C ASP A 157 -37.00 -17.21 10.00
N LYS A 158 -37.67 -16.77 8.92
CA LYS A 158 -36.99 -16.34 7.69
C LYS A 158 -36.11 -15.09 7.93
N ARG A 159 -36.39 -14.26 8.94
CA ARG A 159 -35.50 -13.18 9.39
C ARG A 159 -34.46 -13.70 10.38
N ALA A 160 -34.82 -14.60 11.30
CA ALA A 160 -33.91 -15.18 12.26
C ALA A 160 -32.75 -15.92 11.58
N ARG A 161 -33.03 -16.83 10.64
CA ARG A 161 -32.01 -17.55 9.85
C ARG A 161 -31.08 -16.62 9.06
N ARG A 162 -31.61 -15.53 8.47
CA ARG A 162 -30.78 -14.50 7.81
C ARG A 162 -29.80 -13.82 8.75
N ILE A 163 -30.21 -13.57 9.98
CA ILE A 163 -29.35 -13.01 11.03
C ILE A 163 -28.37 -14.07 11.54
N ALA A 164 -28.78 -15.33 11.73
CA ALA A 164 -27.93 -16.43 12.14
C ALA A 164 -26.81 -16.75 11.11
N HIS A 165 -27.10 -16.66 9.81
CA HIS A 165 -26.10 -16.80 8.73
C HIS A 165 -25.12 -15.61 8.71
N GLU A 166 -25.51 -14.42 9.16
CA GLU A 166 -24.59 -13.28 9.35
C GLU A 166 -23.75 -13.45 10.63
N LEU A 167 -24.37 -13.90 11.73
CA LEU A 167 -23.71 -14.18 13.01
C LEU A 167 -22.62 -15.26 12.88
N ASP A 168 -22.85 -16.34 12.11
CA ASP A 168 -21.84 -17.37 11.87
C ASP A 168 -20.60 -16.83 11.14
N ARG A 169 -20.82 -16.05 10.07
CA ARG A 169 -19.75 -15.35 9.33
C ARG A 169 -19.00 -14.37 10.24
N LEU A 170 -19.71 -13.65 11.09
CA LEU A 170 -19.13 -12.69 12.03
C LEU A 170 -18.34 -13.40 13.15
N ALA A 171 -18.83 -14.50 13.71
CA ALA A 171 -18.11 -15.31 14.70
C ALA A 171 -16.81 -15.90 14.12
N LYS A 172 -16.85 -16.41 12.88
CA LYS A 172 -15.64 -16.84 12.14
C LYS A 172 -14.66 -15.67 11.95
N GLY A 173 -15.16 -14.45 11.70
CA GLY A 173 -14.37 -13.22 11.62
C GLY A 173 -13.80 -12.74 12.97
N ILE A 174 -14.50 -12.99 14.08
CA ILE A 174 -14.05 -12.71 15.45
C ILE A 174 -12.94 -13.68 15.86
N ASN A 175 -13.08 -14.97 15.58
CA ASN A 175 -12.07 -15.97 15.94
C ASN A 175 -10.72 -15.68 15.24
N ARG A 176 -10.74 -15.26 13.96
CA ARG A 176 -9.54 -14.75 13.26
C ARG A 176 -8.97 -13.50 13.94
N SER A 177 -9.81 -12.50 14.21
CA SER A 177 -9.39 -11.25 14.89
C SER A 177 -8.83 -11.50 16.29
N SER A 178 -9.32 -12.53 17.00
CA SER A 178 -8.81 -12.98 18.29
C SER A 178 -7.41 -13.58 18.18
N GLY A 179 -7.13 -14.28 17.07
CA GLY A 179 -5.79 -14.78 16.75
C GLY A 179 -4.81 -13.63 16.59
N ASN A 180 -5.11 -12.67 15.71
CA ASN A 180 -4.29 -11.46 15.49
C ASN A 180 -3.98 -10.74 16.80
N VAL A 181 -5.01 -10.35 17.57
CA VAL A 181 -4.81 -9.66 18.87
C VAL A 181 -3.96 -10.48 19.85
N THR A 182 -4.06 -11.82 19.84
CA THR A 182 -3.22 -12.68 20.70
C THR A 182 -1.76 -12.68 20.24
N THR A 183 -1.51 -12.68 18.92
CA THR A 183 -0.17 -12.55 18.32
C THR A 183 0.45 -11.18 18.63
N ASP A 184 -0.31 -10.10 18.45
CA ASP A 184 0.15 -8.74 18.71
C ASP A 184 0.52 -8.55 20.20
N TYR A 185 -0.28 -9.09 21.12
CA TYR A 185 0.06 -9.13 22.55
C TYR A 185 1.25 -10.04 22.90
N ASN A 186 1.61 -11.04 22.09
CA ASN A 186 2.87 -11.75 22.29
C ASN A 186 4.04 -10.83 21.92
N GLN A 187 4.03 -10.28 20.69
CA GLN A 187 5.07 -9.35 20.21
C GLN A 187 5.28 -8.16 21.15
N LEU A 188 4.19 -7.62 21.73
CA LEU A 188 4.25 -6.54 22.71
C LEU A 188 4.91 -6.98 24.03
N SER A 189 4.61 -8.19 24.53
CA SER A 189 5.29 -8.76 25.71
C SER A 189 6.79 -8.90 25.45
N ASP A 190 7.13 -9.52 24.31
CA ASP A 190 8.51 -9.82 23.90
C ASP A 190 9.35 -8.54 23.71
N SER A 191 8.70 -7.40 23.41
CA SER A 191 9.36 -6.11 23.14
C SER A 191 9.41 -5.17 24.35
N THR A 192 8.71 -5.47 25.46
CA THR A 192 8.55 -4.53 26.61
C THR A 192 8.83 -5.14 27.98
N ASN A 193 9.00 -6.47 28.10
CA ASN A 193 8.97 -7.21 29.36
C ASN A 193 7.66 -7.07 30.17
N VAL A 194 6.61 -6.45 29.63
CA VAL A 194 5.29 -6.36 30.29
C VAL A 194 4.49 -7.63 30.03
N SER A 195 3.92 -8.24 31.07
CA SER A 195 3.12 -9.46 30.95
C SER A 195 1.71 -9.16 30.39
N THR A 196 1.43 -9.61 29.17
CA THR A 196 0.11 -9.46 28.50
C THR A 196 -0.84 -10.64 28.72
N VAL A 197 -0.56 -11.49 29.73
CA VAL A 197 -1.29 -12.75 29.98
C VAL A 197 -2.76 -12.50 30.35
N SER A 198 -3.05 -11.41 31.07
CA SER A 198 -4.42 -11.06 31.47
C SER A 198 -5.27 -10.65 30.27
N GLU A 199 -4.72 -9.82 29.40
CA GLU A 199 -5.33 -9.27 28.19
C GLU A 199 -5.68 -10.41 27.23
N LYS A 200 -4.69 -11.27 26.93
CA LYS A 200 -4.87 -12.48 26.13
C LYS A 200 -5.98 -13.38 26.70
N ARG A 201 -6.01 -13.59 28.03
CA ARG A 201 -7.05 -14.38 28.70
C ARG A 201 -8.45 -13.75 28.56
N ARG A 202 -8.60 -12.43 28.70
CA ARG A 202 -9.89 -11.73 28.50
C ARG A 202 -10.39 -11.88 27.07
N ILE A 203 -9.54 -11.61 26.08
CA ILE A 203 -9.85 -11.77 24.64
C ILE A 203 -10.28 -13.21 24.34
N GLN A 204 -9.50 -14.20 24.77
CA GLN A 204 -9.84 -15.62 24.59
C GLN A 204 -11.16 -16.01 25.26
N ASN A 205 -11.45 -15.51 26.47
CA ASN A 205 -12.70 -15.80 27.17
C ASN A 205 -13.92 -15.21 26.44
N ILE A 206 -13.83 -13.98 25.93
CA ILE A 206 -14.89 -13.36 25.12
C ILE A 206 -15.11 -14.14 23.81
N THR A 207 -14.03 -14.52 23.13
CA THR A 207 -14.07 -15.34 21.89
C THR A 207 -14.70 -16.71 22.13
N ARG A 208 -14.39 -17.36 23.26
CA ARG A 208 -14.96 -18.66 23.65
C ARG A 208 -16.46 -18.53 23.92
N ASN A 209 -16.88 -17.51 24.67
CA ASN A 209 -18.28 -17.25 25.00
C ASN A 209 -19.11 -16.97 23.72
N ILE A 210 -18.58 -16.14 22.80
CA ILE A 210 -19.18 -15.89 21.47
C ILE A 210 -19.26 -17.17 20.63
N SER A 211 -18.22 -18.02 20.67
CA SER A 211 -18.21 -19.29 19.93
C SER A 211 -19.23 -20.31 20.46
N GLN A 212 -19.41 -20.39 21.79
CA GLN A 212 -20.42 -21.22 22.45
C GLN A 212 -21.84 -20.71 22.14
N GLN A 213 -22.05 -19.40 22.23
CA GLN A 213 -23.30 -18.74 21.85
C GLN A 213 -23.64 -19.03 20.38
N GLN A 214 -22.68 -18.92 19.46
CA GLN A 214 -22.90 -19.22 18.04
C GLN A 214 -23.12 -20.71 17.76
N ALA A 215 -22.57 -21.62 18.57
CA ALA A 215 -22.86 -23.04 18.45
C ALA A 215 -24.35 -23.32 18.68
N SER A 216 -24.93 -22.78 19.75
CA SER A 216 -26.37 -22.96 20.02
C SER A 216 -27.28 -22.15 19.10
N VAL A 217 -26.77 -21.11 18.42
CA VAL A 217 -27.48 -20.47 17.29
C VAL A 217 -27.51 -21.39 16.07
N ARG A 218 -26.40 -22.07 15.72
CA ARG A 218 -26.38 -23.02 14.59
C ARG A 218 -27.32 -24.21 14.83
N GLU A 219 -27.14 -24.87 15.97
CA GLU A 219 -27.92 -26.02 16.45
C GLU A 219 -29.46 -25.83 16.45
N LYS A 220 -29.94 -24.57 16.53
CA LYS A 220 -31.37 -24.23 16.59
C LYS A 220 -31.95 -23.69 15.30
N GLU A 221 -31.10 -23.20 14.40
CA GLU A 221 -31.52 -22.53 13.17
C GLU A 221 -31.18 -23.30 11.91
N PHE A 222 -30.23 -24.24 11.99
CA PHE A 222 -29.70 -24.92 10.82
C PHE A 222 -29.44 -26.42 10.96
N ASP A 223 -29.86 -27.14 9.92
CA ASP A 223 -29.56 -28.55 9.70
C ASP A 223 -28.15 -28.68 9.10
N HIS A 224 -27.42 -29.72 9.49
CA HIS A 224 -26.11 -29.99 8.91
C HIS A 224 -26.23 -30.59 7.50
N THR A 225 -25.22 -30.35 6.65
CA THR A 225 -25.16 -30.94 5.31
C THR A 225 -23.85 -31.66 5.06
N ASN A 226 -23.93 -32.78 4.33
CA ASN A 226 -22.79 -33.53 3.84
C ASN A 226 -22.66 -33.35 2.33
N LEU A 227 -21.44 -33.10 1.83
CA LEU A 227 -21.15 -32.88 0.42
C LEU A 227 -20.09 -33.87 -0.05
N THR A 228 -20.54 -34.92 -0.72
CA THR A 228 -19.67 -35.93 -1.33
C THR A 228 -19.39 -35.56 -2.79
N VAL A 229 -18.15 -35.77 -3.24
CA VAL A 229 -17.69 -35.52 -4.61
C VAL A 229 -16.71 -36.61 -5.00
N SER A 230 -16.86 -37.12 -6.23
CA SER A 230 -15.92 -37.98 -6.94
C SER A 230 -15.45 -37.28 -8.21
N LEU A 231 -14.22 -37.57 -8.65
CA LEU A 231 -13.73 -37.23 -9.97
C LEU A 231 -13.86 -38.45 -10.87
N ASP A 232 -14.26 -38.24 -12.13
CA ASP A 232 -14.30 -39.33 -13.12
C ASP A 232 -12.87 -39.70 -13.58
N SER A 233 -11.93 -38.74 -13.48
CA SER A 233 -10.49 -38.90 -13.71
C SER A 233 -9.69 -37.96 -12.80
N HIS A 234 -8.55 -38.44 -12.28
CA HIS A 234 -7.58 -37.60 -11.57
C HIS A 234 -6.61 -36.85 -12.50
N GLU A 235 -6.60 -37.16 -13.80
CA GLU A 235 -5.90 -36.41 -14.84
C GLU A 235 -6.90 -35.58 -15.65
N ALA A 236 -6.60 -34.30 -15.92
CA ALA A 236 -7.44 -33.43 -16.75
C ALA A 236 -6.61 -32.43 -17.58
N SER A 237 -7.13 -32.06 -18.75
CA SER A 237 -6.50 -31.19 -19.75
C SER A 237 -7.51 -30.14 -20.25
N PHE A 238 -7.15 -29.28 -21.21
CA PHE A 238 -8.14 -28.47 -21.91
C PHE A 238 -9.08 -29.32 -22.78
N LEU A 239 -8.66 -30.47 -23.31
CA LEU A 239 -9.47 -31.37 -24.15
C LEU A 239 -10.29 -32.38 -23.33
N ASP A 240 -9.71 -32.87 -22.23
CA ASP A 240 -10.32 -33.76 -21.23
C ASP A 240 -10.71 -32.95 -19.99
N PRO A 241 -11.95 -32.43 -19.93
CA PRO A 241 -12.33 -31.51 -18.87
C PRO A 241 -12.38 -32.22 -17.53
N ILE A 242 -12.18 -31.46 -16.45
CA ILE A 242 -12.48 -31.92 -15.09
C ILE A 242 -13.98 -32.25 -15.04
N GLN A 243 -14.31 -33.53 -15.03
CA GLN A 243 -15.64 -34.04 -14.74
C GLN A 243 -15.69 -34.45 -13.28
N LEU A 244 -16.68 -33.95 -12.55
CA LEU A 244 -16.95 -34.38 -11.19
C LEU A 244 -18.44 -34.63 -11.01
N THR A 245 -18.73 -35.71 -10.30
CA THR A 245 -20.05 -36.12 -9.84
C THR A 245 -20.10 -36.01 -8.32
N GLY A 246 -21.27 -35.81 -7.74
CA GLY A 246 -21.39 -35.67 -6.30
C GLY A 246 -22.82 -35.64 -5.80
N ARG A 247 -22.98 -35.67 -4.48
CA ARG A 247 -24.28 -35.63 -3.80
C ARG A 247 -24.23 -34.73 -2.57
N LEU A 248 -25.23 -33.87 -2.43
CA LEU A 248 -25.49 -33.06 -1.24
C LEU A 248 -26.64 -33.70 -0.46
N THR A 249 -26.41 -34.02 0.81
CA THR A 249 -27.44 -34.52 1.72
C THR A 249 -27.58 -33.67 2.97
N ASP A 250 -28.70 -33.83 3.67
CA ASP A 250 -28.82 -33.46 5.08
C ASP A 250 -28.00 -34.44 5.97
N GLU A 251 -28.16 -34.29 7.28
CA GLU A 251 -27.59 -35.17 8.31
C GLU A 251 -28.21 -36.58 8.36
N ASN A 252 -29.38 -36.79 7.76
CA ASN A 252 -30.09 -38.08 7.69
C ASN A 252 -29.77 -38.88 6.41
N GLY A 253 -29.09 -38.26 5.43
CA GLY A 253 -28.81 -38.85 4.11
C GLY A 253 -29.87 -38.54 3.03
N THR A 254 -30.89 -37.75 3.38
CA THR A 254 -31.91 -37.21 2.47
C THR A 254 -31.25 -36.32 1.42
N GLY A 255 -31.64 -36.45 0.15
CA GLY A 255 -31.13 -35.57 -0.90
C GLY A 255 -31.60 -34.14 -0.71
N ILE A 256 -30.71 -33.15 -0.82
CA ILE A 256 -31.11 -31.74 -0.79
C ILE A 256 -31.16 -31.20 -2.22
N GLU A 257 -32.37 -31.06 -2.74
CA GLU A 257 -32.63 -30.61 -4.10
C GLU A 257 -32.37 -29.12 -4.34
N ASN A 258 -32.21 -28.76 -5.61
CA ASN A 258 -32.27 -27.38 -6.10
C ASN A 258 -31.20 -26.44 -5.47
N GLN A 259 -30.08 -26.99 -4.98
CA GLN A 259 -28.99 -26.26 -4.33
C GLN A 259 -27.85 -25.95 -5.28
N SER A 260 -27.32 -24.72 -5.24
CA SER A 260 -26.17 -24.37 -6.09
C SER A 260 -24.85 -24.86 -5.47
N ILE A 261 -24.23 -25.82 -6.15
CA ILE A 261 -22.87 -26.28 -5.86
C ILE A 261 -21.89 -25.51 -6.75
N ARG A 262 -20.72 -25.16 -6.20
CA ARG A 262 -19.73 -24.30 -6.87
C ARG A 262 -18.32 -24.89 -6.79
N LEU A 263 -17.72 -25.13 -7.95
CA LEU A 263 -16.28 -25.39 -8.10
C LEU A 263 -15.53 -24.08 -8.31
N GLN A 264 -14.36 -23.95 -7.68
CA GLN A 264 -13.46 -22.80 -7.84
C GLN A 264 -12.18 -23.26 -8.55
N LEU A 265 -11.95 -22.77 -9.78
CA LEU A 265 -10.79 -23.13 -10.60
C LEU A 265 -9.68 -22.08 -10.43
N GLY A 266 -8.59 -22.47 -9.78
CA GLY A 266 -7.39 -21.64 -9.58
C GLY A 266 -7.46 -20.74 -8.34
N GLY A 267 -6.44 -19.89 -8.16
CA GLY A 267 -6.26 -19.02 -6.99
C GLY A 267 -7.10 -17.73 -7.03
N ASN A 268 -6.49 -16.59 -6.66
CA ASN A 268 -7.20 -15.32 -6.37
C ASN A 268 -8.01 -14.70 -7.52
N ARG A 269 -7.87 -15.18 -8.76
CA ARG A 269 -8.73 -14.83 -9.91
C ARG A 269 -9.51 -16.05 -10.42
N SER A 270 -10.12 -16.80 -9.48
CA SER A 270 -10.73 -18.11 -9.74
C SER A 270 -11.96 -18.03 -10.65
N LYS A 271 -11.97 -18.88 -11.68
CA LYS A 271 -13.15 -19.11 -12.51
C LYS A 271 -14.13 -20.00 -11.75
N ARG A 272 -15.36 -19.52 -11.56
CA ARG A 272 -16.41 -20.26 -10.84
C ARG A 272 -17.25 -21.04 -11.85
N VAL A 273 -17.41 -22.34 -11.60
CA VAL A 273 -18.34 -23.23 -12.33
C VAL A 273 -19.38 -23.70 -11.33
N SER A 274 -20.66 -23.70 -11.72
CA SER A 274 -21.76 -24.04 -10.82
C SER A 274 -22.92 -24.68 -11.55
N ASN A 275 -23.56 -25.64 -10.89
CA ASN A 275 -24.79 -26.29 -11.31
C ASN A 275 -25.71 -26.41 -10.09
N ARG A 276 -26.90 -26.99 -10.26
CA ARG A 276 -27.87 -27.24 -9.18
C ARG A 276 -28.00 -28.74 -8.92
N THR A 277 -28.41 -29.10 -7.71
CA THR A 277 -28.73 -30.49 -7.36
C THR A 277 -30.11 -30.92 -7.87
N ASP A 278 -30.23 -32.20 -8.22
CA ASP A 278 -31.50 -32.86 -8.55
C ASP A 278 -32.35 -33.20 -7.31
N GLU A 279 -33.53 -33.78 -7.50
CA GLU A 279 -34.47 -34.22 -6.45
C GLU A 279 -33.83 -35.19 -5.43
N SER A 280 -32.82 -35.96 -5.83
CA SER A 280 -32.07 -36.89 -4.99
C SER A 280 -30.80 -36.29 -4.36
N GLY A 281 -30.55 -35.00 -4.59
CA GLY A 281 -29.38 -34.26 -4.12
C GLY A 281 -28.13 -34.41 -4.98
N ASN A 282 -28.18 -35.11 -6.12
CA ASN A 282 -27.00 -35.35 -6.96
C ASN A 282 -26.71 -34.15 -7.87
N PHE A 283 -25.46 -34.03 -8.32
CA PHE A 283 -25.05 -33.02 -9.29
C PHE A 283 -23.81 -33.46 -10.09
N THR A 284 -23.64 -32.84 -11.26
CA THR A 284 -22.42 -32.94 -12.08
C THR A 284 -21.90 -31.54 -12.38
N LEU A 285 -20.57 -31.34 -12.33
CA LEU A 285 -19.90 -30.14 -12.85
C LEU A 285 -18.86 -30.53 -13.90
N THR A 286 -18.98 -29.95 -15.10
CA THR A 286 -17.95 -30.02 -16.16
C THR A 286 -17.13 -28.75 -16.17
N ALA A 287 -15.82 -28.87 -15.99
CA ALA A 287 -14.91 -27.73 -15.90
C ALA A 287 -13.69 -27.91 -16.81
N ARG A 288 -13.65 -27.16 -17.91
CA ARG A 288 -12.54 -27.16 -18.86
C ARG A 288 -11.44 -26.17 -18.40
N PRO A 289 -10.29 -26.64 -17.89
CA PRO A 289 -9.17 -25.77 -17.50
C PRO A 289 -8.49 -25.18 -18.74
N SER A 290 -8.03 -23.93 -18.65
CA SER A 290 -7.31 -23.24 -19.73
C SER A 290 -6.13 -22.42 -19.20
N VAL A 291 -6.34 -21.74 -18.06
CA VAL A 291 -5.35 -20.86 -17.41
C VAL A 291 -4.83 -21.39 -16.07
N LEU A 292 -5.17 -22.63 -15.69
CA LEU A 292 -4.52 -23.33 -14.57
C LEU A 292 -3.07 -23.65 -14.96
N THR A 293 -2.14 -23.60 -14.01
CA THR A 293 -0.78 -24.13 -14.19
C THR A 293 -0.81 -25.65 -14.31
N LEU A 294 0.25 -26.24 -14.85
CA LEU A 294 0.38 -27.69 -14.91
C LEU A 294 0.70 -28.28 -13.52
N GLY A 295 0.55 -29.60 -13.38
CA GLY A 295 0.79 -30.34 -12.13
C GLY A 295 -0.45 -30.47 -11.25
N SER A 296 -0.26 -30.90 -10.00
CA SER A 296 -1.37 -31.22 -9.07
C SER A 296 -2.01 -29.99 -8.43
N HIS A 297 -3.35 -29.96 -8.40
CA HIS A 297 -4.18 -28.91 -7.81
C HIS A 297 -5.22 -29.49 -6.85
N ALA A 298 -5.33 -28.87 -5.67
CA ALA A 298 -6.43 -29.09 -4.74
C ALA A 298 -7.65 -28.22 -5.14
N LEU A 299 -8.62 -28.81 -5.83
CA LEU A 299 -9.84 -28.15 -6.25
C LEU A 299 -10.88 -28.14 -5.13
N ARG A 300 -11.36 -26.95 -4.76
CA ARG A 300 -12.39 -26.78 -3.72
C ARG A 300 -13.79 -26.69 -4.32
N ILE A 301 -14.67 -27.60 -3.88
CA ILE A 301 -16.10 -27.63 -4.20
C ILE A 301 -16.87 -27.19 -2.95
N GLU A 302 -17.83 -26.28 -3.12
CA GLU A 302 -18.56 -25.63 -2.03
C GLU A 302 -20.06 -25.61 -2.31
N TYR A 303 -20.86 -26.15 -1.38
CA TYR A 303 -22.27 -25.78 -1.23
C TYR A 303 -22.36 -24.48 -0.42
N ALA A 304 -22.99 -23.47 -1.00
CA ALA A 304 -23.22 -22.20 -0.35
C ALA A 304 -24.74 -21.91 -0.27
N PRO A 305 -25.39 -22.11 0.89
CA PRO A 305 -26.81 -21.82 1.06
C PRO A 305 -27.13 -20.36 0.78
N GLN A 306 -28.36 -20.09 0.37
CA GLN A 306 -28.93 -18.74 0.48
C GLN A 306 -29.04 -18.35 1.96
N ASN A 307 -28.89 -17.06 2.28
CA ASN A 307 -28.93 -16.57 3.66
C ASN A 307 -30.23 -16.90 4.44
N SER A 308 -31.32 -17.33 3.80
CA SER A 308 -32.56 -17.77 4.49
C SER A 308 -32.75 -19.29 4.54
N SER A 309 -31.80 -20.07 4.03
CA SER A 309 -31.82 -21.53 4.06
C SER A 309 -31.79 -22.07 5.49
N ILE A 310 -32.46 -23.20 5.70
CA ILE A 310 -32.29 -24.05 6.88
C ILE A 310 -30.94 -24.77 6.86
N TYR A 311 -30.30 -24.94 5.71
CA TYR A 311 -29.06 -25.70 5.63
C TYR A 311 -27.80 -24.87 5.95
N LEU A 312 -26.84 -25.48 6.66
CA LEU A 312 -25.45 -25.02 6.70
C LEU A 312 -24.73 -25.30 5.38
N GLY A 313 -23.76 -24.43 5.05
CA GLY A 313 -22.87 -24.62 3.90
C GLY A 313 -21.74 -25.60 4.20
N SER A 314 -21.57 -26.58 3.32
CA SER A 314 -20.55 -27.63 3.35
C SER A 314 -19.57 -27.45 2.18
N ASN A 315 -18.36 -27.98 2.33
CA ASN A 315 -17.35 -27.91 1.28
C ASN A 315 -16.39 -29.09 1.38
N THR A 316 -15.88 -29.54 0.24
CA THR A 316 -14.92 -30.63 0.10
C THR A 316 -13.83 -30.24 -0.90
N THR A 317 -12.75 -31.01 -0.94
CA THR A 317 -11.58 -30.74 -1.78
C THR A 317 -11.16 -32.04 -2.47
N VAL A 318 -10.95 -31.99 -3.78
CA VAL A 318 -10.45 -33.12 -4.59
C VAL A 318 -9.15 -32.73 -5.28
N SER A 319 -8.23 -33.69 -5.43
CA SER A 319 -6.96 -33.47 -6.12
C SER A 319 -7.07 -33.90 -7.59
N VAL A 320 -6.66 -33.02 -8.51
CA VAL A 320 -6.52 -33.33 -9.95
C VAL A 320 -5.14 -32.89 -10.43
N ASN A 321 -4.53 -33.66 -11.31
CA ASN A 321 -3.33 -33.29 -12.03
C ASN A 321 -3.71 -32.66 -13.39
N ILE A 322 -3.03 -31.57 -13.74
CA ILE A 322 -3.33 -30.76 -14.93
C ILE A 322 -2.22 -30.91 -15.96
N SER A 323 -2.57 -31.43 -17.14
CA SER A 323 -1.70 -31.54 -18.32
C SER A 323 -1.95 -30.39 -19.31
N GLN A 324 -1.21 -30.35 -20.43
CA GLN A 324 -1.22 -29.25 -21.41
C GLN A 324 -1.65 -29.71 -22.81
N ASP A 325 -2.62 -29.03 -23.39
CA ASP A 325 -2.97 -29.17 -24.81
C ASP A 325 -2.51 -28.00 -25.67
N SER A 326 -2.32 -28.28 -26.96
CA SER A 326 -2.01 -27.29 -27.98
C SER A 326 -3.27 -26.81 -28.71
N GLY A 327 -3.68 -25.58 -28.41
CA GLY A 327 -4.65 -24.83 -29.19
C GLY A 327 -4.04 -24.09 -30.38
N THR A 328 -4.93 -23.55 -31.21
CA THR A 328 -4.66 -22.68 -32.35
C THR A 328 -5.36 -21.34 -32.14
N ILE A 329 -4.61 -20.25 -32.33
CA ILE A 329 -5.16 -18.89 -32.48
C ILE A 329 -5.34 -18.65 -33.98
N SER A 330 -6.52 -18.22 -34.41
CA SER A 330 -6.84 -17.93 -35.83
C SER A 330 -7.30 -16.48 -35.99
N ILE A 331 -6.70 -15.73 -36.92
CA ILE A 331 -7.09 -14.35 -37.24
C ILE A 331 -8.22 -14.37 -38.28
N SER A 332 -9.35 -13.76 -37.95
CA SER A 332 -10.52 -13.65 -38.83
C SER A 332 -10.46 -12.36 -39.66
N ASP A 333 -10.19 -11.22 -39.01
CA ASP A 333 -10.07 -9.91 -39.66
C ASP A 333 -8.99 -9.05 -38.97
N ARG A 334 -8.42 -8.09 -39.72
CA ARG A 334 -7.39 -7.15 -39.23
C ARG A 334 -7.25 -5.89 -40.07
N THR A 335 -6.87 -4.80 -39.42
CA THR A 335 -6.26 -3.62 -40.04
C THR A 335 -4.94 -4.01 -40.75
N LYS A 336 -4.87 -3.80 -42.08
CA LYS A 336 -3.67 -4.11 -42.90
C LYS A 336 -2.67 -2.95 -42.98
N TRP A 337 -3.15 -1.72 -42.79
CA TRP A 337 -2.37 -0.48 -42.81
C TRP A 337 -2.86 0.45 -41.71
N THR A 338 -1.95 1.08 -40.98
CA THR A 338 -2.26 1.95 -39.83
C THR A 338 -1.22 3.06 -39.71
N ARG A 339 -1.48 4.05 -38.85
CA ARG A 339 -0.60 5.18 -38.52
C ARG A 339 -0.82 5.60 -37.07
N TYR A 340 0.03 6.47 -36.53
CA TYR A 340 -0.14 6.96 -35.14
C TYR A 340 -1.57 7.44 -34.85
N ASN A 341 -2.09 7.05 -33.68
CA ASN A 341 -3.45 7.30 -33.19
C ASN A 341 -4.60 6.78 -34.07
N HIS A 342 -4.35 5.95 -35.09
CA HIS A 342 -5.41 5.27 -35.84
C HIS A 342 -5.75 3.91 -35.23
N THR A 343 -7.05 3.59 -35.20
CA THR A 343 -7.60 2.33 -34.66
C THR A 343 -7.03 1.13 -35.41
N THR A 344 -6.33 0.26 -34.69
CA THR A 344 -5.72 -0.95 -35.22
C THR A 344 -6.51 -2.16 -34.75
N SER A 345 -7.55 -2.50 -35.52
CA SER A 345 -8.49 -3.58 -35.23
C SER A 345 -7.90 -4.95 -35.58
N VAL A 346 -8.14 -5.94 -34.72
CA VAL A 346 -7.81 -7.36 -34.94
C VAL A 346 -8.88 -8.21 -34.27
N SER A 347 -9.45 -9.16 -35.01
CA SER A 347 -10.40 -10.14 -34.48
C SER A 347 -10.03 -11.56 -34.90
N GLY A 348 -10.51 -12.54 -34.13
CA GLY A 348 -10.17 -13.94 -34.35
C GLY A 348 -10.86 -14.89 -33.38
N HIS A 349 -10.36 -16.13 -33.33
CA HIS A 349 -10.82 -17.17 -32.43
C HIS A 349 -9.66 -17.95 -31.81
N VAL A 350 -9.93 -18.63 -30.70
CA VAL A 350 -9.06 -19.63 -30.09
C VAL A 350 -9.81 -20.96 -29.97
N ARG A 351 -9.21 -22.04 -30.48
CA ARG A 351 -9.76 -23.40 -30.43
C ARG A 351 -8.66 -24.43 -30.18
N ALA A 352 -8.97 -25.56 -29.55
CA ALA A 352 -8.15 -26.77 -29.61
C ALA A 352 -9.04 -27.91 -30.12
N GLU A 353 -8.59 -28.65 -31.15
CA GLU A 353 -9.35 -29.74 -31.80
C GLU A 353 -10.83 -29.38 -32.10
N GLY A 354 -11.05 -28.16 -32.61
CA GLY A 354 -12.38 -27.61 -32.88
C GLY A 354 -13.13 -27.06 -31.66
N ILE A 355 -12.84 -27.54 -30.44
CA ILE A 355 -13.44 -27.06 -29.19
C ILE A 355 -13.07 -25.60 -28.94
N VAL A 356 -14.07 -24.74 -28.70
CA VAL A 356 -13.88 -23.30 -28.47
C VAL A 356 -13.31 -23.00 -27.09
N ALA A 357 -12.23 -22.22 -27.06
CA ALA A 357 -11.54 -21.86 -25.82
C ALA A 357 -12.11 -20.55 -25.25
N ARG A 358 -13.09 -20.66 -24.34
CA ARG A 358 -13.75 -19.53 -23.67
C ARG A 358 -12.98 -18.97 -22.46
N ASP A 359 -13.06 -17.66 -22.25
CA ASP A 359 -12.46 -16.95 -21.11
C ASP A 359 -10.93 -17.12 -21.03
N VAL A 360 -10.27 -17.14 -22.19
CA VAL A 360 -8.81 -17.23 -22.32
C VAL A 360 -8.24 -15.84 -22.62
N PRO A 361 -7.28 -15.33 -21.82
CA PRO A 361 -6.57 -14.11 -22.12
C PRO A 361 -5.77 -14.22 -23.43
N VAL A 362 -5.90 -13.23 -24.30
CA VAL A 362 -5.06 -13.05 -25.49
C VAL A 362 -4.48 -11.64 -25.50
N ALA A 363 -3.29 -11.49 -26.07
CA ALA A 363 -2.58 -10.22 -26.19
C ALA A 363 -2.12 -10.00 -27.63
N VAL A 364 -2.19 -8.75 -28.09
CA VAL A 364 -1.88 -8.35 -29.47
C VAL A 364 -0.70 -7.38 -29.46
N TYR A 365 0.25 -7.62 -30.37
CA TYR A 365 1.54 -6.94 -30.43
C TYR A 365 1.91 -6.53 -31.86
N ILE A 366 2.71 -5.48 -32.03
CA ILE A 366 3.43 -5.18 -33.28
C ILE A 366 4.91 -4.95 -32.94
N GLY A 367 5.77 -5.85 -33.41
CA GLY A 367 7.09 -6.00 -32.80
C GLY A 367 6.92 -6.39 -31.33
N ASP A 368 7.69 -5.75 -30.44
CA ASP A 368 7.63 -5.99 -28.99
C ASP A 368 6.55 -5.15 -28.28
N GLU A 369 5.99 -4.12 -28.94
CA GLU A 369 4.98 -3.23 -28.35
C GLU A 369 3.62 -3.95 -28.26
N ARG A 370 3.11 -4.07 -27.04
CA ARG A 370 1.78 -4.64 -26.75
C ARG A 370 0.69 -3.59 -26.98
N LEU A 371 -0.08 -3.73 -28.06
CA LEU A 371 -1.21 -2.85 -28.36
C LEU A 371 -2.36 -2.98 -27.34
N GLY A 372 -2.58 -4.19 -26.82
CA GLY A 372 -3.66 -4.44 -25.87
C GLY A 372 -3.82 -5.90 -25.49
N THR A 373 -4.75 -6.16 -24.56
CA THR A 373 -5.16 -7.50 -24.12
C THR A 373 -6.68 -7.60 -24.09
N THR A 374 -7.21 -8.81 -24.24
CA THR A 374 -8.64 -9.10 -24.08
C THR A 374 -8.83 -10.55 -23.63
N ARG A 375 -10.08 -10.98 -23.48
CA ARG A 375 -10.46 -12.37 -23.19
C ARG A 375 -11.39 -12.91 -24.27
N THR A 376 -11.28 -14.18 -24.59
CA THR A 376 -12.20 -14.83 -25.53
C THR A 376 -13.61 -14.93 -24.95
N ALA A 377 -14.60 -14.60 -25.78
CA ALA A 377 -16.02 -14.73 -25.48
C ALA A 377 -16.45 -16.21 -25.37
N PRO A 378 -17.70 -16.53 -24.97
CA PRO A 378 -18.17 -17.92 -24.77
C PRO A 378 -18.05 -18.83 -26.01
N ASN A 379 -18.08 -18.25 -27.21
CA ASN A 379 -17.88 -18.90 -28.52
C ASN A 379 -16.40 -18.98 -28.95
N GLY A 380 -15.46 -18.61 -28.07
CA GLY A 380 -14.02 -18.58 -28.35
C GLY A 380 -13.53 -17.41 -29.22
N SER A 381 -14.39 -16.45 -29.63
CA SER A 381 -13.95 -15.28 -30.41
C SER A 381 -13.31 -14.19 -29.54
N PHE A 382 -12.38 -13.43 -30.09
CA PHE A 382 -11.82 -12.22 -29.48
C PHE A 382 -11.82 -11.05 -30.48
N SER A 383 -11.78 -9.82 -29.96
CA SER A 383 -11.56 -8.60 -30.73
C SER A 383 -10.77 -7.58 -29.90
N VAL A 384 -9.86 -6.85 -30.55
CA VAL A 384 -8.95 -5.85 -29.97
C VAL A 384 -8.83 -4.70 -30.96
N ALA A 385 -9.20 -3.47 -30.57
CA ALA A 385 -9.19 -2.30 -31.45
C ALA A 385 -8.65 -1.01 -30.79
N PRO A 386 -7.42 -1.00 -30.25
CA PRO A 386 -6.76 0.19 -29.69
C PRO A 386 -6.25 1.14 -30.79
N PRO A 387 -6.02 2.43 -30.47
CA PRO A 387 -5.23 3.32 -31.33
C PRO A 387 -3.75 2.88 -31.35
N LEU A 388 -3.05 3.09 -32.47
CA LEU A 388 -1.63 2.79 -32.57
C LEU A 388 -0.78 3.78 -31.75
N PRO A 389 0.06 3.33 -30.80
CA PRO A 389 0.90 4.20 -29.99
C PRO A 389 2.12 4.72 -30.77
N ALA A 390 2.80 5.73 -30.19
CA ALA A 390 3.97 6.36 -30.80
C ALA A 390 5.18 5.42 -30.93
N ASN A 391 5.31 4.40 -30.07
CA ASN A 391 6.53 3.60 -29.95
C ASN A 391 6.65 2.44 -30.97
N VAL A 392 5.58 2.08 -31.68
CA VAL A 392 5.69 1.16 -32.83
C VAL A 392 6.41 1.89 -33.97
N SER A 393 7.52 1.39 -34.47
CA SER A 393 8.20 2.01 -35.61
C SER A 393 7.34 2.04 -36.88
N ALA A 394 7.51 3.07 -37.72
CA ALA A 394 7.00 3.05 -39.08
C ALA A 394 7.78 2.06 -39.97
N GLY A 395 7.06 1.32 -40.82
CA GLY A 395 7.64 0.26 -41.67
C GLY A 395 6.67 -0.86 -41.98
N LYS A 396 7.20 -1.97 -42.51
CA LYS A 396 6.50 -3.26 -42.63
C LYS A 396 6.76 -4.07 -41.37
N HIS A 397 5.71 -4.54 -40.70
CA HIS A 397 5.80 -5.31 -39.46
C HIS A 397 4.94 -6.57 -39.53
N GLN A 398 5.24 -7.51 -38.62
CA GLN A 398 4.29 -8.57 -38.27
C GLN A 398 3.51 -8.11 -37.04
N LEU A 399 2.20 -8.05 -37.18
CA LEU A 399 1.30 -8.10 -36.03
C LEU A 399 1.28 -9.55 -35.54
N HIS A 400 1.34 -9.77 -34.22
CA HIS A 400 1.22 -11.10 -33.66
C HIS A 400 0.29 -11.16 -32.45
N ILE A 401 -0.33 -12.33 -32.27
CA ILE A 401 -1.31 -12.61 -31.22
C ILE A 401 -0.83 -13.83 -30.44
N ALA A 402 -0.73 -13.68 -29.13
CA ALA A 402 -0.19 -14.68 -28.23
C ALA A 402 -1.07 -14.82 -26.97
N PHE A 403 -0.86 -15.89 -26.23
CA PHE A 403 -1.27 -15.94 -24.82
C PHE A 403 -0.25 -15.17 -23.97
N PRO A 404 -0.68 -14.27 -23.07
CA PRO A 404 0.22 -13.55 -22.16
C PRO A 404 0.64 -14.41 -20.95
N PHE A 405 0.84 -15.71 -21.16
CA PHE A 405 1.18 -16.71 -20.14
C PHE A 405 1.82 -17.95 -20.77
N SER A 406 2.63 -18.66 -20.00
CA SER A 406 3.25 -19.94 -20.35
C SER A 406 2.95 -21.00 -19.27
N ASN A 407 3.27 -22.28 -19.53
CA ASN A 407 3.10 -23.38 -18.57
C ASN A 407 1.67 -23.45 -17.96
N ARG A 408 0.64 -23.41 -18.84
CA ARG A 408 -0.79 -23.50 -18.48
C ARG A 408 -1.48 -24.62 -19.25
N ALA A 409 -2.65 -25.05 -18.78
CA ALA A 409 -3.45 -26.16 -19.34
C ALA A 409 -3.75 -26.03 -20.84
N LEU A 410 -3.86 -24.80 -21.36
CA LEU A 410 -3.90 -24.53 -22.80
C LEU A 410 -2.67 -23.72 -23.20
N THR A 411 -1.90 -24.20 -24.19
CA THR A 411 -0.89 -23.42 -24.91
C THR A 411 -1.34 -23.20 -26.36
N ALA A 412 -0.69 -22.31 -27.10
CA ALA A 412 -0.92 -22.12 -28.53
C ALA A 412 0.30 -21.52 -29.23
N LYS A 413 0.44 -21.80 -30.53
CA LYS A 413 1.40 -21.07 -31.38
C LYS A 413 0.87 -19.66 -31.67
N ASN A 414 1.76 -18.67 -31.66
CA ASN A 414 1.40 -17.28 -31.96
C ASN A 414 0.84 -17.16 -33.39
N ALA A 415 -0.32 -16.51 -33.54
CA ALA A 415 -0.84 -16.18 -34.86
C ALA A 415 -0.19 -14.89 -35.36
N THR A 416 0.41 -14.91 -36.55
CA THR A 416 1.12 -13.77 -37.14
C THR A 416 0.43 -13.29 -38.41
N ALA A 417 0.50 -11.99 -38.69
CA ALA A 417 0.04 -11.43 -39.95
C ALA A 417 0.72 -10.09 -40.30
N PRO A 418 0.97 -9.82 -41.59
CA PRO A 418 1.62 -8.58 -42.00
C PRO A 418 0.71 -7.36 -41.80
N ILE A 419 1.31 -6.28 -41.32
CA ILE A 419 0.75 -4.93 -41.19
C ILE A 419 1.77 -3.88 -41.65
N THR A 420 1.30 -2.78 -42.24
CA THR A 420 2.16 -1.63 -42.57
C THR A 420 1.84 -0.45 -41.67
N VAL A 421 2.86 0.14 -41.05
CA VAL A 421 2.75 1.33 -40.21
C VAL A 421 3.32 2.53 -40.98
N ALA A 422 2.49 3.53 -41.27
CA ALA A 422 2.93 4.77 -41.91
C ALA A 422 3.45 5.80 -40.89
N ALA A 423 4.53 6.48 -41.25
CA ALA A 423 5.14 7.53 -40.42
C ALA A 423 4.33 8.84 -40.47
N THR A 424 3.54 9.12 -39.43
CA THR A 424 2.75 10.35 -39.33
C THR A 424 3.65 11.58 -39.19
N PRO A 425 3.53 12.60 -40.06
CA PRO A 425 4.27 13.85 -39.91
C PRO A 425 3.90 14.61 -38.64
N THR A 426 4.92 15.17 -38.00
CA THR A 426 4.82 15.97 -36.77
C THR A 426 5.11 17.44 -37.01
N GLU A 427 4.70 18.24 -36.04
CA GLU A 427 5.00 19.64 -35.84
C GLU A 427 5.44 19.84 -34.39
N LEU A 428 6.46 20.66 -34.19
CA LEU A 428 6.99 21.07 -32.90
C LEU A 428 6.97 22.60 -32.89
N THR A 429 6.37 23.21 -31.87
CA THR A 429 6.45 24.66 -31.63
C THR A 429 7.39 24.94 -30.47
N LEU A 430 8.07 26.09 -30.50
CA LEU A 430 8.95 26.57 -29.44
C LEU A 430 8.72 28.07 -29.27
N THR A 431 8.42 28.51 -28.06
CA THR A 431 8.06 29.89 -27.76
C THR A 431 8.67 30.28 -26.41
N GLU A 432 9.42 31.38 -26.41
CA GLU A 432 9.90 32.01 -25.18
C GLU A 432 8.73 32.56 -24.37
N THR A 433 8.71 32.29 -23.07
CA THR A 433 7.58 32.61 -22.18
C THR A 433 7.99 33.63 -21.12
N THR A 434 9.25 33.63 -20.69
CA THR A 434 9.82 34.67 -19.82
C THR A 434 11.33 34.71 -20.01
N GLY A 435 11.88 35.88 -20.37
CA GLY A 435 13.31 36.13 -20.44
C GLY A 435 13.75 37.01 -19.26
N GLY A 436 14.33 36.40 -18.24
CA GLY A 436 15.08 37.12 -17.19
C GLY A 436 16.58 37.06 -17.49
N THR A 437 17.36 37.97 -16.90
CA THR A 437 18.83 38.05 -17.08
C THR A 437 19.61 36.83 -16.56
N GLN A 438 18.95 35.88 -15.89
CA GLN A 438 19.56 34.68 -15.33
C GLN A 438 18.85 33.38 -15.77
N ASN A 439 17.51 33.40 -15.87
CA ASN A 439 16.70 32.21 -16.13
C ASN A 439 15.81 32.46 -17.35
N ALA A 440 15.87 31.55 -18.34
CA ALA A 440 15.00 31.57 -19.51
C ALA A 440 13.96 30.45 -19.43
N SER A 441 12.67 30.78 -19.56
CA SER A 441 11.59 29.79 -19.58
C SER A 441 10.92 29.69 -20.94
N LEU A 442 10.81 28.46 -21.44
CA LEU A 442 10.31 28.11 -22.76
C LEU A 442 9.07 27.24 -22.63
N SER A 443 8.13 27.41 -23.54
CA SER A 443 7.01 26.49 -23.73
C SER A 443 6.88 26.07 -25.18
N GLY A 444 6.08 25.03 -25.42
CA GLY A 444 5.86 24.51 -26.76
C GLY A 444 4.87 23.36 -26.79
N ARG A 445 4.59 22.84 -27.98
CA ARG A 445 3.71 21.69 -28.21
C ARG A 445 4.29 20.78 -29.28
N LEU A 446 4.18 19.46 -29.06
CA LEU A 446 4.45 18.43 -30.05
C LEU A 446 3.12 17.78 -30.47
N ARG A 447 2.80 17.88 -31.75
CA ARG A 447 1.61 17.29 -32.35
C ARG A 447 1.90 16.68 -33.71
N THR A 448 0.98 15.89 -34.22
CA THR A 448 0.90 15.57 -35.66
C THR A 448 0.47 16.81 -36.44
N ARG A 449 0.78 16.86 -37.74
CA ARG A 449 0.26 17.95 -38.60
C ARG A 449 -1.27 17.94 -38.71
N ASP A 450 -1.88 16.78 -38.55
CA ASP A 450 -3.34 16.56 -38.50
C ASP A 450 -3.95 17.02 -37.14
N GLY A 451 -3.15 17.63 -36.25
CA GLY A 451 -3.61 18.26 -35.00
C GLY A 451 -3.51 17.39 -33.74
N THR A 452 -3.50 16.05 -33.87
CA THR A 452 -3.43 15.11 -32.73
C THR A 452 -2.15 15.28 -31.92
N SER A 453 -2.25 15.48 -30.61
CA SER A 453 -1.13 15.60 -29.68
C SER A 453 -0.27 14.32 -29.54
N LEU A 454 0.99 14.50 -29.12
CA LEU A 454 1.90 13.41 -28.79
C LEU A 454 2.29 13.50 -27.29
N PRO A 455 1.62 12.77 -26.38
CA PRO A 455 1.95 12.76 -24.96
C PRO A 455 3.16 11.88 -24.63
N ASN A 456 3.79 12.11 -23.48
CA ASN A 456 4.90 11.34 -22.91
C ASN A 456 6.09 11.15 -23.88
N GLN A 457 6.39 12.19 -24.68
CA GLN A 457 7.51 12.20 -25.62
C GLN A 457 8.67 13.08 -25.14
N PRO A 458 9.93 12.61 -25.20
CA PRO A 458 11.07 13.42 -24.83
C PRO A 458 11.41 14.44 -25.91
N ILE A 459 11.53 15.70 -25.51
CA ILE A 459 12.05 16.83 -26.30
C ILE A 459 13.45 17.16 -25.78
N PHE A 460 14.42 17.33 -26.68
CA PHE A 460 15.80 17.68 -26.34
C PHE A 460 16.12 19.09 -26.86
N PHE A 461 16.70 19.94 -26.01
CA PHE A 461 17.00 21.35 -26.32
C PHE A 461 18.50 21.56 -26.45
N PHE A 462 18.90 22.31 -27.48
CA PHE A 462 20.30 22.53 -27.85
C PHE A 462 20.61 24.01 -28.05
N ALA A 463 21.64 24.52 -27.39
CA ALA A 463 22.20 25.85 -27.57
C ALA A 463 23.46 25.76 -28.46
N ASN A 464 23.47 26.43 -29.61
CA ASN A 464 24.57 26.41 -30.59
C ASN A 464 25.14 25.00 -30.90
N GLY A 465 24.30 23.96 -30.81
CA GLY A 465 24.65 22.54 -31.05
C GLY A 465 24.88 21.69 -29.79
N THR A 466 25.15 22.29 -28.63
CA THR A 466 25.34 21.59 -27.34
C THR A 466 23.98 21.33 -26.67
N LYS A 467 23.71 20.11 -26.19
CA LYS A 467 22.47 19.82 -25.43
C LYS A 467 22.52 20.58 -24.09
N VAL A 468 21.51 21.40 -23.83
CA VAL A 468 21.37 22.16 -22.56
C VAL A 468 20.24 21.63 -21.66
N ALA A 469 19.15 21.10 -22.23
CA ALA A 469 18.01 20.64 -21.44
C ALA A 469 17.23 19.50 -22.12
N SER A 470 16.27 18.93 -21.38
CA SER A 470 15.23 18.05 -21.93
C SER A 470 13.95 18.14 -21.11
N ALA A 471 12.81 17.95 -21.77
CA ALA A 471 11.48 17.90 -21.15
C ALA A 471 10.69 16.71 -21.71
N GLN A 472 9.60 16.33 -21.04
CA GLN A 472 8.59 15.43 -21.58
C GLN A 472 7.32 16.21 -21.92
N THR A 473 6.53 15.70 -22.86
CA THR A 473 5.20 16.25 -23.16
C THR A 473 4.10 15.69 -22.26
N ASP A 474 3.17 16.55 -21.85
CA ASP A 474 2.01 16.22 -21.01
C ASP A 474 0.91 15.45 -21.76
N LYS A 475 -0.23 15.17 -21.08
CA LYS A 475 -1.41 14.50 -21.67
C LYS A 475 -1.97 15.21 -22.92
N ASN A 476 -1.72 16.50 -23.07
CA ASN A 476 -2.14 17.37 -24.17
C ASN A 476 -1.05 17.60 -25.23
N GLY A 477 0.14 16.99 -25.11
CA GLY A 477 1.28 17.19 -26.00
C GLY A 477 2.04 18.50 -25.77
N THR A 478 1.77 19.24 -24.69
CA THR A 478 2.48 20.48 -24.35
C THR A 478 3.68 20.23 -23.46
N TYR A 479 4.62 21.16 -23.42
CA TYR A 479 5.75 21.14 -22.49
C TYR A 479 6.12 22.55 -22.03
N ARG A 480 6.77 22.62 -20.87
CA ARG A 480 7.53 23.78 -20.39
C ARG A 480 8.92 23.30 -19.96
N VAL A 481 9.93 24.14 -20.11
CA VAL A 481 11.27 23.91 -19.59
C VAL A 481 11.90 25.25 -19.20
N SER A 482 12.60 25.26 -18.07
CA SER A 482 13.46 26.37 -17.64
C SER A 482 14.89 25.86 -17.55
N PHE A 483 15.86 26.74 -17.75
CA PHE A 483 17.29 26.44 -17.64
C PHE A 483 18.06 27.70 -17.29
N ASP A 484 19.13 27.53 -16.52
CA ASP A 484 19.92 28.64 -16.00
C ASP A 484 21.01 29.07 -16.99
N ASN A 485 21.32 30.37 -16.95
CA ASN A 485 22.23 31.14 -17.80
C ASN A 485 23.21 30.33 -18.69
N PRO A 486 22.97 30.23 -20.02
CA PRO A 486 23.84 29.54 -20.98
C PRO A 486 25.07 30.37 -21.39
N SER A 487 25.70 31.08 -20.45
CA SER A 487 26.77 32.09 -20.68
C SER A 487 28.01 31.60 -21.43
N ARG A 488 28.19 30.28 -21.64
CA ARG A 488 29.23 29.70 -22.50
C ARG A 488 28.80 29.50 -23.97
N ALA A 489 27.58 29.90 -24.34
CA ALA A 489 26.99 29.70 -25.66
C ALA A 489 26.29 30.95 -26.23
N VAL A 490 26.38 32.10 -25.56
CA VAL A 490 25.91 33.39 -26.08
C VAL A 490 26.96 33.95 -27.04
N SER A 491 26.54 34.47 -28.19
CA SER A 491 27.44 35.16 -29.13
C SER A 491 27.82 36.56 -28.64
N GLU A 492 28.90 37.15 -29.17
CA GLU A 492 29.35 38.50 -28.82
C GLU A 492 28.27 39.58 -29.02
N ASP A 493 27.32 39.35 -29.94
CA ASP A 493 26.17 40.22 -30.21
C ASP A 493 24.92 39.93 -29.33
N GLY A 494 25.11 39.28 -28.18
CA GLY A 494 24.08 39.06 -27.14
C GLY A 494 23.00 38.03 -27.47
N LYS A 495 23.14 37.31 -28.59
CA LYS A 495 22.10 36.38 -29.09
C LYS A 495 22.52 34.93 -28.94
N MET A 496 21.55 34.06 -28.69
CA MET A 496 21.75 32.60 -28.70
C MET A 496 20.65 31.93 -29.53
N THR A 497 21.04 31.05 -30.45
CA THR A 497 20.09 30.20 -31.18
C THR A 497 19.84 28.92 -30.39
N LEU A 498 18.58 28.73 -29.98
CA LEU A 498 18.14 27.51 -29.32
C LEU A 498 17.31 26.64 -30.27
N VAL A 499 17.59 25.34 -30.31
CA VAL A 499 16.89 24.36 -31.14
C VAL A 499 16.28 23.26 -30.27
N ALA A 500 14.95 23.14 -30.29
CA ALA A 500 14.23 22.00 -29.75
C ALA A 500 14.13 20.88 -30.80
N ARG A 501 14.35 19.63 -30.39
CA ARG A 501 14.36 18.44 -31.27
C ARG A 501 13.54 17.31 -30.65
N PHE A 502 12.56 16.83 -31.39
CA PHE A 502 11.86 15.56 -31.14
C PHE A 502 12.41 14.47 -32.07
N ASN A 503 12.71 13.29 -31.52
CA ASN A 503 13.24 12.17 -32.29
C ASN A 503 12.15 11.11 -32.56
N GLY A 504 11.71 11.03 -33.81
CA GLY A 504 10.78 10.01 -34.32
C GLY A 504 11.46 8.73 -34.85
N HIS A 505 12.77 8.58 -34.69
CA HIS A 505 13.44 7.33 -35.05
C HIS A 505 12.91 6.16 -34.20
N LYS A 506 12.67 5.00 -34.84
CA LYS A 506 11.96 3.84 -34.27
C LYS A 506 10.52 4.13 -33.76
N LYS A 507 9.87 5.22 -34.19
CA LYS A 507 8.48 5.57 -33.82
C LYS A 507 7.53 5.59 -35.03
N SER A 508 6.22 5.65 -34.78
CA SER A 508 5.15 5.74 -35.81
C SER A 508 4.93 7.17 -36.28
N VAL A 509 5.74 8.09 -35.77
CA VAL A 509 5.70 9.54 -35.95
C VAL A 509 7.07 10.02 -36.43
N LYS A 510 7.12 11.02 -37.31
CA LYS A 510 8.39 11.57 -37.81
C LYS A 510 9.08 12.44 -36.75
N SER A 511 10.38 12.63 -36.87
CA SER A 511 11.14 13.63 -36.10
C SER A 511 10.72 15.06 -36.47
N ALA A 512 10.75 15.95 -35.48
CA ALA A 512 10.50 17.39 -35.66
C ALA A 512 11.61 18.23 -35.03
N ARG A 513 11.77 19.47 -35.52
CA ARG A 513 12.64 20.49 -34.93
C ARG A 513 11.92 21.84 -34.91
N ALA A 514 12.20 22.64 -33.90
CA ALA A 514 11.82 24.03 -33.79
C ALA A 514 13.03 24.84 -33.32
N SER A 515 13.08 26.13 -33.65
CA SER A 515 14.18 26.99 -33.23
C SER A 515 13.69 28.40 -32.94
N THR A 516 14.24 29.01 -31.90
CA THR A 516 14.06 30.43 -31.57
C THR A 516 15.42 31.06 -31.31
N VAL A 517 15.50 32.37 -31.47
CA VAL A 517 16.63 33.16 -30.96
C VAL A 517 16.16 33.79 -29.66
N ILE A 518 16.97 33.68 -28.61
CA ILE A 518 16.79 34.45 -27.38
C ILE A 518 17.86 35.53 -27.33
N THR A 519 17.51 36.70 -26.80
CA THR A 519 18.47 37.78 -26.52
C THR A 519 18.80 37.72 -25.04
N VAL A 520 20.07 37.46 -24.72
CA VAL A 520 20.59 37.55 -23.36
C VAL A 520 21.14 38.96 -23.19
N ASP A 521 20.61 39.70 -22.21
CA ASP A 521 21.08 41.05 -21.92
C ASP A 521 22.43 40.99 -21.19
N VAL A 522 23.51 41.03 -21.98
CA VAL A 522 24.90 41.05 -21.49
C VAL A 522 25.24 42.48 -21.03
N HIS A 523 24.68 42.89 -19.89
CA HIS A 523 25.08 44.13 -19.23
C HIS A 523 26.57 44.08 -18.85
N ASP A 524 27.35 44.98 -19.48
CA ASP A 524 28.78 45.14 -19.21
C ASP A 524 28.99 45.62 -17.76
N THR A 525 29.50 44.72 -16.91
CA THR A 525 29.86 45.01 -15.52
C THR A 525 31.33 45.42 -15.37
N GLY A 526 31.90 45.99 -16.43
CA GLY A 526 33.23 46.58 -16.46
C GLY A 526 33.38 47.88 -15.66
N LEU A 527 33.28 47.83 -14.32
CA LEU A 527 34.12 48.64 -13.42
C LEU A 527 34.07 48.22 -11.95
N LEU A 528 35.25 48.11 -11.33
CA LEU A 528 35.45 47.66 -9.95
C LEU A 528 35.30 48.81 -8.95
N SER A 529 34.50 48.63 -7.89
CA SER A 529 34.66 49.41 -6.66
C SER A 529 35.67 48.74 -5.72
N GLN A 530 36.61 49.51 -5.18
CA GLN A 530 37.84 48.97 -4.56
C GLN A 530 37.65 48.45 -3.11
N LYS A 531 36.73 47.51 -2.87
CA LYS A 531 36.47 47.05 -1.47
C LYS A 531 36.33 45.55 -1.19
N LEU A 532 36.58 44.64 -2.15
CA LEU A 532 36.54 43.18 -1.91
C LEU A 532 37.87 42.42 -2.09
N ARG A 533 39.02 43.11 -2.14
CA ARG A 533 40.36 42.47 -2.24
C ARG A 533 40.86 41.87 -0.90
N LYS A 534 39.96 41.37 -0.05
CA LYS A 534 40.24 40.69 1.23
C LYS A 534 39.16 39.65 1.60
N TRP A 535 38.82 38.75 0.66
CA TRP A 535 38.10 37.51 0.98
C TRP A 535 38.69 36.34 0.18
N LEU A 536 39.91 35.96 0.58
CA LEU A 536 40.48 34.63 0.34
C LEU A 536 40.48 33.91 1.69
N LEU A 537 40.20 32.59 1.68
CA LEU A 537 39.75 31.78 2.82
C LEU A 537 38.31 32.15 3.25
N GLY A 538 37.37 31.18 3.26
CA GLY A 538 36.11 31.39 3.98
C GLY A 538 34.80 30.77 3.50
N ILE A 539 34.70 30.12 2.32
CA ILE A 539 33.61 29.16 2.00
C ILE A 539 34.06 28.26 0.84
N GLY A 540 34.12 26.96 1.08
CA GLY A 540 34.40 25.91 0.09
C GLY A 540 33.17 25.02 -0.09
N ALA A 541 32.10 25.55 -0.68
CA ALA A 541 30.82 24.85 -0.78
C ALA A 541 30.58 24.28 -2.20
N ILE A 542 31.07 23.06 -2.40
CA ILE A 542 30.49 21.99 -3.23
C ILE A 542 29.87 22.41 -4.58
N THR A 543 30.65 22.28 -5.67
CA THR A 543 30.10 21.98 -7.00
C THR A 543 30.98 21.00 -7.78
N LEU A 544 30.49 19.76 -7.89
CA LEU A 544 30.75 18.78 -8.96
C LEU A 544 32.20 18.57 -9.45
N THR A 545 33.01 17.91 -8.63
CA THR A 545 33.95 16.89 -9.14
C THR A 545 33.25 15.52 -9.19
N MET A 546 32.74 15.10 -10.36
CA MET A 546 32.40 13.69 -10.67
C MET A 546 32.03 13.53 -12.17
N LEU A 547 33.03 13.58 -13.07
CA LEU A 547 32.88 13.02 -14.42
C LEU A 547 34.26 12.71 -15.04
N GLY A 548 34.79 11.52 -14.73
CA GLY A 548 36.04 11.03 -15.31
C GLY A 548 36.45 9.66 -14.77
N GLY A 549 36.62 8.68 -15.66
CA GLY A 549 37.26 7.39 -15.35
C GLY A 549 36.34 6.16 -15.26
N PHE A 550 35.97 5.57 -16.41
CA PHE A 550 35.53 4.17 -16.48
C PHE A 550 36.60 3.33 -17.20
N PHE A 551 37.58 2.84 -16.44
CA PHE A 551 38.56 1.76 -16.71
C PHE A 551 39.61 1.82 -15.58
N LEU A 552 40.15 0.74 -15.00
CA LEU A 552 40.17 -0.70 -15.32
C LEU A 552 39.91 -1.56 -14.06
N TRP A 553 39.47 -2.81 -14.24
CA TRP A 553 39.55 -3.86 -13.21
C TRP A 553 40.43 -5.03 -13.66
N ARG A 554 41.70 -5.03 -13.24
CA ARG A 554 42.67 -6.16 -13.28
C ARG A 554 43.94 -5.71 -12.53
N SER A 555 44.58 -6.45 -11.61
CA SER A 555 44.27 -7.76 -10.99
C SER A 555 44.95 -7.92 -9.63
N ASN A 556 44.26 -8.61 -8.71
CA ASN A 556 44.76 -9.43 -7.59
C ASN A 556 46.30 -9.64 -7.46
N THR A 557 46.92 -9.21 -6.34
CA THR A 557 47.57 -10.13 -5.35
C THR A 557 48.17 -9.45 -4.11
N ARG A 558 48.00 -10.14 -2.96
CA ARG A 558 48.86 -10.21 -1.75
C ARG A 558 49.12 -8.99 -0.84
N GLY A 559 48.77 -9.18 0.44
CA GLY A 559 49.49 -8.67 1.63
C GLY A 559 48.99 -7.34 2.19
N GLY A 560 48.78 -7.19 3.51
CA GLY A 560 48.75 -8.22 4.56
C GLY A 560 48.81 -7.64 5.98
N ASN A 561 48.07 -8.26 6.90
CA ASN A 561 48.22 -8.25 8.37
C ASN A 561 48.15 -6.95 9.20
N ASP A 562 47.60 -7.14 10.41
CA ASP A 562 47.76 -6.40 11.67
C ASP A 562 47.16 -4.98 11.85
N THR A 563 46.86 -4.51 13.08
CA THR A 563 46.27 -5.10 14.31
C THR A 563 46.12 -3.94 15.33
N ASP A 564 44.89 -3.70 15.83
CA ASP A 564 44.48 -3.02 17.08
C ASP A 564 44.94 -1.58 17.49
N GLU A 565 44.23 -1.09 18.52
CA GLU A 565 44.52 -0.04 19.53
C GLU A 565 44.50 1.50 19.23
N TYR A 566 43.33 2.09 19.50
CA TYR A 566 43.03 2.93 20.70
C TYR A 566 43.33 4.45 20.81
N THR A 567 42.38 5.13 21.50
CA THR A 567 42.47 6.37 22.32
C THR A 567 42.53 7.80 21.71
N GLN A 568 41.36 8.45 21.78
CA GLN A 568 41.05 9.69 22.56
C GLN A 568 41.32 11.12 22.07
N ALA A 569 40.41 11.98 22.61
CA ALA A 569 40.56 13.39 23.00
C ALA A 569 40.66 14.47 21.89
N SER A 570 40.12 15.68 22.08
CA SER A 570 39.10 16.19 23.03
C SER A 570 38.65 17.60 22.59
N THR A 571 37.43 18.00 22.99
CA THR A 571 37.05 19.37 23.44
C THR A 571 37.52 20.58 22.59
N ASP A 572 36.64 21.47 22.09
CA ASP A 572 35.75 22.30 22.91
C ASP A 572 34.56 22.89 22.12
N GLY A 573 33.62 23.54 22.81
CA GLY A 573 32.44 24.20 22.21
C GLY A 573 32.27 25.66 22.63
N VAL A 574 31.55 26.45 21.82
CA VAL A 574 31.05 27.78 22.20
C VAL A 574 29.60 27.94 21.75
N VAL A 575 28.77 28.45 22.66
CA VAL A 575 27.33 28.70 22.47
C VAL A 575 27.06 30.20 22.54
N THR A 576 26.23 30.74 21.64
CA THR A 576 25.47 32.00 21.83
C THR A 576 24.27 31.98 20.86
N THR A 577 23.06 31.53 21.20
CA THR A 577 21.98 32.04 22.11
C THR A 577 21.19 33.28 21.64
N VAL A 578 19.91 33.00 21.34
CA VAL A 578 18.67 33.84 21.34
C VAL A 578 18.59 35.20 20.63
N SER A 579 17.53 35.33 19.83
CA SER A 579 16.36 36.17 20.19
C SER A 579 15.08 35.39 19.91
N ASP A 580 14.01 35.60 20.69
CA ASP A 580 12.72 34.88 20.64
C ASP A 580 11.59 35.81 20.20
N GLU A 581 10.62 35.28 19.44
CA GLU A 581 9.31 35.91 19.20
C GLU A 581 8.18 34.88 18.96
N SER A 582 7.96 34.01 19.95
CA SER A 582 6.64 33.55 20.43
C SER A 582 5.58 33.06 19.40
N VAL A 583 5.46 31.73 19.29
CA VAL A 583 4.25 30.90 19.04
C VAL A 583 3.29 31.18 17.85
N ASP A 584 3.16 30.16 17.00
CA ASP A 584 1.83 29.68 16.55
C ASP A 584 1.82 28.13 16.51
N ALA A 585 0.66 27.51 16.30
CA ALA A 585 0.39 26.11 16.65
C ALA A 585 1.09 25.06 15.75
N LEU A 586 1.77 24.10 16.40
CA LEU A 586 2.26 22.87 15.76
C LEU A 586 1.11 21.97 15.31
N SER A 587 0.64 22.24 14.09
CA SER A 587 -0.28 21.39 13.35
C SER A 587 0.39 20.08 12.91
N SER A 588 -0.39 19.02 12.73
CA SER A 588 0.09 17.83 12.00
C SER A 588 0.58 18.22 10.61
N PRO A 589 1.61 17.54 10.05
CA PRO A 589 2.14 17.87 8.73
C PRO A 589 1.07 17.67 7.65
N THR A 590 0.59 18.76 7.09
CA THR A 590 -0.48 18.76 6.07
C THR A 590 0.03 18.30 4.70
N ALA A 591 -0.88 17.88 3.83
CA ALA A 591 -0.57 17.39 2.48
C ALA A 591 0.41 18.29 1.67
N PRO A 592 0.34 19.64 1.69
CA PRO A 592 1.35 20.48 1.03
C PRO A 592 2.78 20.26 1.56
N ILE A 593 2.96 20.07 2.88
CA ILE A 593 4.28 19.83 3.49
C ILE A 593 4.86 18.48 3.03
N PHE A 594 4.02 17.45 2.89
CA PHE A 594 4.44 16.17 2.31
C PHE A 594 4.75 16.29 0.81
N LEU A 595 3.99 17.10 0.06
CA LEU A 595 4.21 17.34 -1.37
C LEU A 595 5.50 18.14 -1.62
N ASP A 596 5.80 19.17 -0.82
CA ASP A 596 7.04 19.92 -0.94
C ASP A 596 8.26 19.07 -0.57
N ARG A 597 8.17 18.22 0.47
CA ARG A 597 9.19 17.20 0.74
C ARG A 597 9.35 16.22 -0.42
N ALA A 598 8.26 15.86 -1.09
CA ALA A 598 8.29 15.00 -2.28
C ALA A 598 8.92 15.67 -3.50
N ARG A 599 8.70 16.98 -3.69
CA ARG A 599 9.36 17.83 -4.69
C ARG A 599 10.87 17.92 -4.39
N SER A 600 11.27 18.27 -3.17
CA SER A 600 12.69 18.31 -2.77
C SER A 600 13.41 16.96 -2.95
N ALA A 601 12.77 15.84 -2.62
CA ALA A 601 13.33 14.51 -2.86
C ALA A 601 13.45 14.17 -4.35
N LEU A 602 12.51 14.62 -5.19
CA LEU A 602 12.59 14.45 -6.64
C LEU A 602 13.77 15.23 -7.24
N ASP A 603 13.97 16.48 -6.79
CA ASP A 603 15.06 17.36 -7.23
C ASP A 603 16.44 16.87 -6.75
N ALA A 604 16.50 16.26 -5.56
CA ALA A 604 17.69 15.57 -5.04
C ALA A 604 18.02 14.25 -5.77
N GLY A 605 17.13 13.75 -6.63
CA GLY A 605 17.28 12.46 -7.32
C GLY A 605 16.83 11.24 -6.52
N GLU A 606 16.23 11.42 -5.34
CA GLU A 606 15.71 10.36 -4.49
C GLU A 606 14.31 9.90 -4.97
N PHE A 607 14.27 9.30 -6.16
CA PHE A 607 13.03 8.97 -6.87
C PHE A 607 12.04 8.10 -6.07
N GLU A 608 12.54 7.21 -5.22
CA GLU A 608 11.70 6.43 -4.31
C GLU A 608 11.20 7.23 -3.11
N THR A 609 12.05 8.06 -2.48
CA THR A 609 11.67 8.94 -1.37
C THR A 609 10.59 9.91 -1.82
N ALA A 610 10.74 10.49 -3.02
CA ALA A 610 9.74 11.34 -3.65
C ALA A 610 8.38 10.65 -3.73
N ILE A 611 8.30 9.46 -4.33
CA ILE A 611 7.03 8.71 -4.46
C ILE A 611 6.43 8.36 -3.09
N LYS A 612 7.26 7.97 -2.12
CA LYS A 612 6.83 7.62 -0.76
C LYS A 612 6.24 8.84 -0.03
N MET A 613 6.84 10.02 -0.16
CA MET A 613 6.32 11.29 0.39
C MET A 613 5.09 11.80 -0.36
N GLY A 614 5.05 11.68 -1.70
CA GLY A 614 3.91 12.07 -2.51
C GLY A 614 2.66 11.23 -2.18
N TYR A 615 2.83 9.93 -2.00
CA TYR A 615 1.73 9.07 -1.52
C TYR A 615 1.26 9.43 -0.11
N ALA A 616 2.16 9.88 0.79
CA ALA A 616 1.78 10.41 2.09
C ALA A 616 0.91 11.68 1.97
N ALA A 617 1.27 12.60 1.06
CA ALA A 617 0.46 13.80 0.77
C ALA A 617 -0.95 13.44 0.28
N THR A 618 -1.08 12.47 -0.64
CA THR A 618 -2.40 11.97 -1.08
C THR A 618 -3.19 11.33 0.07
N ARG A 619 -2.54 10.59 0.97
CA ARG A 619 -3.22 9.98 2.13
C ARG A 619 -3.68 10.99 3.16
N ASP A 620 -2.94 12.08 3.37
CA ASP A 620 -3.36 13.17 4.25
C ASP A 620 -4.56 13.92 3.66
N ARG A 621 -4.45 14.36 2.39
CA ARG A 621 -5.48 15.13 1.68
C ARG A 621 -6.88 14.47 1.69
N PHE A 622 -6.95 13.15 1.53
CA PHE A 622 -8.24 12.41 1.57
C PHE A 622 -8.48 11.67 2.90
N GLY A 623 -7.60 11.83 3.90
CA GLY A 623 -7.69 11.16 5.19
C GLY A 623 -8.93 11.54 6.01
N GLY A 624 -9.47 12.75 5.83
CA GLY A 624 -10.73 13.18 6.45
C GLY A 624 -11.98 12.60 5.80
N VAL A 625 -11.92 12.26 4.51
CA VAL A 625 -13.07 11.75 3.72
C VAL A 625 -13.19 10.21 3.83
N VAL A 626 -12.15 9.54 4.33
CA VAL A 626 -12.01 8.08 4.36
C VAL A 626 -11.78 7.59 5.80
N PRO A 627 -12.53 6.60 6.31
CA PRO A 627 -12.33 6.12 7.67
C PRO A 627 -10.92 5.51 7.88
N GLU A 628 -10.26 5.90 8.98
CA GLU A 628 -8.86 5.62 9.38
C GLU A 628 -8.37 4.17 9.21
N THR A 629 -9.28 3.20 9.12
CA THR A 629 -9.02 1.75 9.20
C THR A 629 -8.39 1.14 7.93
N ALA A 630 -8.23 1.89 6.84
CA ALA A 630 -7.66 1.41 5.58
C ALA A 630 -6.13 1.18 5.69
N SER A 631 -5.71 -0.07 5.94
CA SER A 631 -4.36 -0.42 6.42
C SER A 631 -3.49 -1.13 5.38
N THR A 632 -3.96 -1.21 4.13
CA THR A 632 -3.10 -1.29 2.94
C THR A 632 -3.37 -0.10 2.02
N HIS A 633 -2.44 0.14 1.09
CA HIS A 633 -2.56 1.18 0.06
C HIS A 633 -3.73 0.94 -0.89
N TRP A 634 -3.98 -0.31 -1.28
CA TRP A 634 -5.20 -0.67 -2.02
C TRP A 634 -6.47 -0.57 -1.18
N GLU A 635 -6.46 -0.86 0.12
CA GLU A 635 -7.63 -0.61 0.97
C GLU A 635 -7.99 0.87 1.04
N PHE A 636 -7.00 1.77 1.03
CA PHE A 636 -7.23 3.22 0.96
C PHE A 636 -7.89 3.60 -0.37
N TYR A 637 -7.34 3.17 -1.52
CA TYR A 637 -7.98 3.36 -2.83
C TYR A 637 -9.42 2.81 -2.89
N ASN A 638 -9.65 1.60 -2.35
CA ASN A 638 -10.99 1.00 -2.31
C ASN A 638 -11.96 1.82 -1.44
N ALA A 639 -11.48 2.40 -0.33
CA ALA A 639 -12.29 3.23 0.56
C ALA A 639 -12.55 4.64 -0.01
N CYS A 640 -11.60 5.25 -0.74
CA CYS A 640 -11.83 6.44 -1.56
C CYS A 640 -12.99 6.21 -2.56
N ARG A 641 -13.00 5.04 -3.23
CA ARG A 641 -14.08 4.66 -4.15
C ARG A 641 -15.42 4.45 -3.44
N GLU A 642 -15.42 3.89 -2.22
CA GLU A 642 -16.65 3.76 -1.41
C GLU A 642 -17.17 5.12 -0.89
N ALA A 643 -16.29 6.10 -0.72
CA ALA A 643 -16.64 7.49 -0.40
C ALA A 643 -17.16 8.32 -1.60
N LYS A 644 -17.19 7.75 -2.81
CA LYS A 644 -17.70 8.39 -4.05
C LYS A 644 -16.99 9.68 -4.47
N LEU A 645 -15.66 9.75 -4.34
CA LEU A 645 -14.88 10.76 -5.06
C LEU A 645 -15.11 10.64 -6.58
N THR A 646 -14.81 11.69 -7.35
CA THR A 646 -15.03 11.67 -8.81
C THR A 646 -14.20 10.59 -9.51
N ASP A 647 -14.65 10.09 -10.66
CA ASP A 647 -13.93 9.05 -11.41
C ASP A 647 -12.51 9.50 -11.85
N GLU A 648 -12.27 10.80 -12.09
CA GLU A 648 -10.92 11.35 -12.41
C GLU A 648 -10.03 11.43 -11.15
N THR A 649 -10.60 11.87 -10.01
CA THR A 649 -9.91 11.84 -8.70
C THR A 649 -9.54 10.40 -8.32
N LEU A 650 -10.47 9.46 -8.49
CA LEU A 650 -10.26 8.04 -8.20
C LEU A 650 -9.23 7.39 -9.11
N ALA A 651 -9.27 7.64 -10.42
CA ALA A 651 -8.24 7.16 -11.34
C ALA A 651 -6.84 7.63 -10.90
N THR A 652 -6.71 8.92 -10.58
CA THR A 652 -5.44 9.52 -10.17
C THR A 652 -4.93 8.96 -8.83
N ILE A 653 -5.80 8.74 -7.83
CA ILE A 653 -5.44 8.05 -6.58
C ILE A 653 -5.01 6.60 -6.85
N GLY A 654 -5.59 5.93 -7.84
CA GLY A 654 -5.20 4.58 -8.29
C GLY A 654 -3.79 4.55 -8.88
N ASP A 655 -3.48 5.46 -9.79
CA ASP A 655 -2.16 5.56 -10.42
C ASP A 655 -1.06 5.86 -9.40
N VAL A 656 -1.29 6.80 -8.47
CA VAL A 656 -0.34 7.08 -7.37
C VAL A 656 -0.18 5.87 -6.44
N THR A 657 -1.25 5.09 -6.22
CA THR A 657 -1.21 3.85 -5.40
C THR A 657 -0.36 2.75 -6.05
N GLU A 658 -0.48 2.51 -7.35
CA GLU A 658 0.33 1.52 -8.07
C GLU A 658 1.81 1.95 -8.19
N LEU A 659 2.06 3.25 -8.37
CA LEU A 659 3.42 3.80 -8.38
C LEU A 659 4.09 3.73 -6.99
N TYR A 660 3.33 3.96 -5.92
CA TYR A 660 3.80 3.72 -4.54
C TYR A 660 4.17 2.25 -4.30
N GLU A 661 3.34 1.30 -4.74
CA GLU A 661 3.69 -0.13 -4.64
C GLU A 661 5.00 -0.45 -5.34
N LYS A 662 5.20 0.07 -6.56
CA LYS A 662 6.45 -0.17 -7.28
C LYS A 662 7.65 0.42 -6.52
N ALA A 663 7.54 1.63 -5.98
CA ALA A 663 8.59 2.27 -5.20
C ALA A 663 8.83 1.66 -3.81
N ALA A 664 7.85 0.94 -3.25
CA ALA A 664 7.95 0.36 -1.90
C ALA A 664 8.28 -1.14 -1.88
N PHE A 665 7.95 -1.89 -2.94
CA PHE A 665 7.99 -3.36 -2.93
C PHE A 665 8.59 -4.03 -4.17
N ALA A 666 8.94 -3.29 -5.24
CA ALA A 666 9.63 -3.89 -6.38
C ALA A 666 11.16 -3.93 -6.18
N ALA A 667 11.82 -4.94 -6.74
CA ALA A 667 13.28 -5.07 -6.73
C ALA A 667 13.97 -4.31 -7.90
N GLU A 668 13.23 -3.47 -8.62
CA GLU A 668 13.69 -2.68 -9.77
C GLU A 668 13.66 -1.20 -9.39
N GLN A 669 14.83 -0.53 -9.43
CA GLN A 669 14.97 0.88 -9.08
C GLN A 669 14.02 1.77 -9.90
N VAL A 670 13.37 2.72 -9.23
CA VAL A 670 12.39 3.59 -9.90
C VAL A 670 13.10 4.69 -10.69
N SER A 671 12.71 4.85 -11.96
CA SER A 671 13.29 5.89 -12.83
C SER A 671 12.80 7.28 -12.44
N GLY A 672 13.64 8.30 -12.61
CA GLY A 672 13.25 9.69 -12.34
C GLY A 672 12.02 10.14 -13.11
N GLY A 673 11.83 9.69 -14.36
CA GLY A 673 10.60 9.97 -15.11
C GLY A 673 9.35 9.37 -14.46
N THR A 674 9.45 8.19 -13.86
CA THR A 674 8.36 7.56 -13.10
C THR A 674 8.03 8.35 -11.82
N ALA A 675 9.04 8.87 -11.13
CA ALA A 675 8.83 9.74 -9.97
C ALA A 675 8.23 11.10 -10.37
N THR A 676 8.69 11.73 -11.46
CA THR A 676 8.07 12.95 -12.00
C THR A 676 6.58 12.74 -12.34
N THR A 677 6.22 11.60 -12.94
CA THR A 677 4.80 11.26 -13.19
C THR A 677 4.01 11.11 -11.89
N ALA A 678 4.56 10.44 -10.88
CA ALA A 678 3.92 10.29 -9.58
C ALA A 678 3.70 11.64 -8.88
N ILE A 679 4.73 12.49 -8.79
CA ILE A 679 4.61 13.80 -8.14
C ILE A 679 3.66 14.72 -8.90
N GLY A 680 3.64 14.66 -10.24
CA GLY A 680 2.65 15.39 -11.04
C GLY A 680 1.20 15.00 -10.71
N ALA A 681 0.94 13.69 -10.57
CA ALA A 681 -0.38 13.17 -10.19
C ALA A 681 -0.77 13.52 -8.75
N VAL A 682 0.19 13.52 -7.81
CA VAL A 682 -0.02 13.98 -6.42
C VAL A 682 -0.31 15.49 -6.39
N SER A 683 0.41 16.29 -7.18
CA SER A 683 0.17 17.74 -7.29
C SER A 683 -1.28 18.03 -7.66
N SER A 684 -1.81 17.39 -8.71
CA SER A 684 -3.22 17.52 -9.11
C SER A 684 -4.25 16.98 -8.10
N LEU A 685 -3.82 16.30 -7.03
CA LEU A 685 -4.72 15.85 -5.95
C LEU A 685 -4.66 16.77 -4.72
N VAL A 686 -3.53 17.44 -4.49
CA VAL A 686 -3.27 18.26 -3.31
C VAL A 686 -3.48 19.75 -3.59
N ASP A 687 -3.06 20.22 -4.76
CA ASP A 687 -3.14 21.63 -5.17
C ASP A 687 -4.54 22.02 -5.73
N ASP A 688 -5.43 21.05 -5.99
CA ASP A 688 -6.80 21.32 -6.47
C ASP A 688 -7.72 21.77 -5.31
N GLU A 689 -8.00 23.08 -5.25
CA GLU A 689 -8.94 23.70 -4.31
C GLU A 689 -10.42 23.48 -4.71
N GLN A 690 -10.90 22.26 -4.53
CA GLN A 690 -12.34 22.00 -4.37
C GLN A 690 -12.60 21.38 -2.99
N GLU A 691 -13.36 22.09 -2.15
CA GLU A 691 -13.94 21.51 -0.94
C GLU A 691 -15.01 20.47 -1.33
N PRO A 692 -15.11 19.34 -0.60
CA PRO A 692 -16.21 18.40 -0.76
C PRO A 692 -17.47 18.86 0.01
N ASP A 693 -18.60 18.99 -0.70
CA ASP A 693 -19.97 19.09 -0.14
C ASP A 693 -20.40 17.82 0.64
#